data_AF-A0A093XZN5-F1
#
_entry.id   AF-A0A093XZN5-F1
#
_cell.length_a   1.000
_cell.length_b   1.000
_cell.length_c   1.000
_cell.angle_alpha   90.00
_cell.angle_beta   90.00
_cell.angle_gamma   90.00
#
_symmetry.space_group_name_H-M   'P 1'
#
loop_
_entity.id
_entity.type
_entity.pdbx_description
1 polymer ?
#
loop_
_entity_poly.entity_id
_entity_poly.type
_entity_poly.pdbx_seq_one_letter_code
_entity_poly.pdbx_strand_id
1 'polypeptide(L)'
;MPSLGASYGATSSSQAIDGEIALDPVSSVHSHTSSTRKKSWQQRQQASSHISPSRTNSSFSSSRQNRLSIDAEAPVAFSRAGTNHSSFHCSSTSTPAKWWKVHLFRGMIQDIKRRAAYYWSDWTDAWDYRVVPATVYMYFANILPALAFSLDMFEKTHQSYGVNEVLLASVLGSVVFSAAAAQPLVIVGVTGPITVFNYTVYDIMAPQGTNYLAFMFWIGLWSLIFHWVLAITNACNGLTYVTRFSCDIFGFYVAFIYLQKGIQVLTRQWSMAGETSAYLSIMVALLVLMSGYVCSMLGESTLFQRYVRKFIEDYGTPLTIIFFTGFVHIGHMRDVSVETLPTSKAFFPTVDRSWLVNLWDISVGEVFLAIPFAILLTILFYFDHNVSSLIAQGTEFPLRKPAGFHWDIFLLGLTTGIAGLLGIPFPNGLIPQAPFHTQALCVTRQVSDDDETKKGRPILITDHVVEQRVSNLTQGLLTLGTMTSPLLVVLHLIPQCVLAGLFFIMGVQALQGNGITQKLVYLAQDHTFTPGSNPLKRLERRSAIWAFVTLELVGFGATFATTQTIAAIGFPVIILFLIPVRSFLLPLWFRPEELATLDAPTASPFTMESVGGAYGHFESDENPSHTSGVRGGGIFEGNNIQSSEE
;
A
#
# COMPACT_ATOMS: atom_id res chain seq x y z
N MET A 1 17.16 -42.71 47.43
CA MET A 1 16.63 -42.63 48.82
C MET A 1 16.62 -41.16 49.24
N PRO A 2 15.65 -40.72 50.08
CA PRO A 2 15.31 -39.29 50.19
C PRO A 2 15.67 -38.63 51.53
N SER A 3 15.72 -37.30 51.54
CA SER A 3 15.59 -36.41 52.71
C SER A 3 15.08 -35.04 52.23
N LEU A 4 13.81 -34.63 52.42
CA LEU A 4 13.09 -34.22 53.65
C LEU A 4 13.49 -32.86 54.24
N GLY A 5 12.49 -31.98 54.38
CA GLY A 5 12.54 -30.74 55.17
C GLY A 5 12.87 -29.47 54.35
N ALA A 6 12.18 -28.34 54.50
CA ALA A 6 11.01 -28.04 55.34
C ALA A 6 10.18 -26.88 54.75
N SER A 7 8.88 -26.84 55.08
CA SER A 7 8.01 -25.69 54.83
C SER A 7 8.10 -24.66 55.95
N TYR A 8 7.85 -23.39 55.62
CA TYR A 8 7.25 -22.44 56.55
C TYR A 8 6.34 -21.48 55.79
N GLY A 9 5.15 -21.24 56.34
CA GLY A 9 4.24 -20.19 55.92
C GLY A 9 3.40 -19.72 57.12
N ALA A 10 3.18 -18.41 57.20
CA ALA A 10 2.16 -17.71 57.99
C ALA A 10 2.18 -16.24 57.48
N THR A 11 1.12 -15.61 56.96
CA THR A 11 -0.24 -15.28 57.47
C THR A 11 -0.31 -14.14 58.51
N SER A 12 -1.26 -13.22 58.25
CA SER A 12 -1.71 -12.08 59.08
C SER A 12 -0.74 -10.89 59.23
N SER A 13 -1.19 -9.64 59.45
CA SER A 13 -2.55 -9.17 59.80
C SER A 13 -2.83 -7.72 59.34
N SER A 14 -4.11 -7.36 59.36
CA SER A 14 -4.69 -6.03 59.14
C SER A 14 -4.08 -4.89 59.96
N GLN A 15 -4.16 -3.66 59.44
CA GLN A 15 -4.87 -2.58 60.16
C GLN A 15 -5.34 -1.46 59.22
N ALA A 16 -6.59 -1.03 59.41
CA ALA A 16 -7.14 0.19 58.83
C ALA A 16 -7.02 1.34 59.86
N ILE A 17 -7.00 2.59 59.37
CA ILE A 17 -7.29 3.77 60.18
C ILE A 17 -8.25 4.66 59.40
N ASP A 18 -9.38 4.96 60.01
CA ASP A 18 -10.42 5.86 59.50
C ASP A 18 -10.03 7.35 59.65
N GLY A 19 -10.68 8.21 58.87
CA GLY A 19 -10.43 9.65 58.82
C GLY A 19 -11.60 10.41 58.18
N GLU A 20 -12.79 10.23 58.74
CA GLU A 20 -14.06 10.85 58.33
C GLU A 20 -14.12 12.36 58.62
N ILE A 21 -14.79 13.15 57.78
CA ILE A 21 -15.65 14.30 58.16
C ILE A 21 -16.52 14.77 56.96
N ALA A 22 -17.80 14.99 57.27
CA ALA A 22 -18.95 15.57 56.53
C ALA A 22 -18.66 16.53 55.35
N LEU A 23 -19.37 16.49 54.21
CA LEU A 23 -20.83 16.62 53.95
C LEU A 23 -21.41 18.04 54.20
N ASP A 24 -21.96 18.66 53.15
CA ASP A 24 -23.39 19.03 53.10
C ASP A 24 -23.89 19.41 51.67
N PRO A 25 -25.23 19.34 51.36
CA PRO A 25 -25.76 19.36 49.99
C PRO A 25 -27.00 20.29 49.77
N VAL A 26 -27.75 20.11 48.66
CA VAL A 26 -29.16 20.58 48.41
C VAL A 26 -29.30 22.10 48.10
N SER A 27 -30.21 22.67 47.28
CA SER A 27 -31.41 22.36 46.44
C SER A 27 -31.47 23.41 45.30
N SER A 28 -31.85 23.20 44.03
CA SER A 28 -33.12 22.74 43.39
C SER A 28 -34.32 23.73 43.40
N VAL A 29 -35.25 23.56 42.40
CA VAL A 29 -36.52 24.32 42.12
C VAL A 29 -36.31 25.71 41.43
N HIS A 30 -37.03 26.20 40.39
CA HIS A 30 -38.06 25.73 39.41
C HIS A 30 -38.02 26.64 38.12
N SER A 31 -38.21 26.18 36.86
CA SER A 31 -39.43 25.92 36.02
C SER A 31 -39.89 27.06 35.05
N HIS A 32 -40.69 26.68 34.03
CA HIS A 32 -41.50 27.50 33.07
C HIS A 32 -40.99 28.00 31.69
N THR A 33 -41.22 27.14 30.68
CA THR A 33 -42.08 27.35 29.47
C THR A 33 -41.94 28.56 28.51
N SER A 34 -41.57 28.22 27.26
CA SER A 34 -42.32 28.49 25.99
C SER A 34 -42.16 29.77 25.13
N SER A 35 -42.23 29.52 23.80
CA SER A 35 -42.81 30.35 22.72
C SER A 35 -41.92 31.22 21.77
N THR A 36 -41.80 30.72 20.54
CA THR A 36 -41.90 31.38 19.22
C THR A 36 -41.93 32.92 19.04
N ARG A 37 -40.97 33.46 18.25
CA ARG A 37 -41.10 34.32 17.02
C ARG A 37 -39.68 34.76 16.58
N LYS A 38 -39.17 34.63 15.34
CA LYS A 38 -39.61 34.94 13.95
C LYS A 38 -39.53 36.43 13.57
N LYS A 39 -38.82 36.71 12.45
CA LYS A 39 -38.67 37.97 11.66
C LYS A 39 -37.65 38.99 12.20
N SER A 40 -36.56 39.35 11.50
CA SER A 40 -36.35 39.88 10.13
C SER A 40 -36.60 41.38 10.00
N TRP A 41 -35.55 42.16 9.70
CA TRP A 41 -35.64 43.56 9.29
C TRP A 41 -34.72 43.83 8.09
N GLN A 42 -35.31 44.36 7.03
CA GLN A 42 -34.65 44.94 5.86
C GLN A 42 -35.23 46.35 5.63
N GLN A 43 -34.48 47.19 4.90
CA GLN A 43 -34.89 48.40 4.18
C GLN A 43 -35.34 49.67 4.94
N ARG A 44 -34.51 50.72 4.75
CA ARG A 44 -34.87 52.01 4.11
C ARG A 44 -33.80 52.24 3.01
N GLN A 45 -34.04 52.54 1.73
CA GLN A 45 -34.94 53.43 0.97
C GLN A 45 -34.58 54.94 0.97
N GLN A 46 -34.69 55.51 -0.25
CA GLN A 46 -34.53 56.91 -0.73
C GLN A 46 -33.11 57.26 -1.20
N ALA A 47 -32.79 57.51 -2.48
CA ALA A 47 -33.51 57.93 -3.72
C ALA A 47 -33.76 59.45 -3.90
N SER A 48 -33.06 60.04 -4.88
CA SER A 48 -33.40 61.27 -5.60
C SER A 48 -32.60 61.36 -6.93
N SER A 49 -33.11 62.09 -7.92
CA SER A 49 -32.69 61.96 -9.33
C SER A 49 -32.50 63.31 -10.06
N HIS A 50 -31.87 63.22 -11.24
CA HIS A 50 -31.95 64.11 -12.43
C HIS A 50 -30.77 65.04 -12.82
N ILE A 51 -30.78 65.29 -14.14
CA ILE A 51 -30.22 66.39 -14.95
C ILE A 51 -28.85 66.13 -15.64
N SER A 52 -28.94 65.91 -16.95
CA SER A 52 -27.95 66.30 -17.98
C SER A 52 -28.50 67.54 -18.72
N PRO A 53 -27.71 68.35 -19.46
CA PRO A 53 -27.44 67.98 -20.86
C PRO A 53 -26.14 68.54 -21.55
N SER A 54 -25.79 67.87 -22.66
CA SER A 54 -25.22 68.35 -23.94
C SER A 54 -24.05 69.36 -24.07
N ARG A 55 -23.06 68.96 -24.90
CA ARG A 55 -22.65 69.54 -26.21
C ARG A 55 -21.66 68.55 -26.89
N THR A 56 -21.91 67.96 -28.08
CA THR A 56 -21.73 68.50 -29.47
C THR A 56 -20.31 69.04 -29.71
N ASN A 57 -19.57 68.81 -30.80
CA ASN A 57 -19.82 68.33 -32.18
C ASN A 57 -18.40 68.09 -32.84
N SER A 58 -18.16 67.56 -34.04
CA SER A 58 -18.94 66.87 -35.09
C SER A 58 -18.02 66.38 -36.24
N SER A 59 -18.34 65.20 -36.80
CA SER A 59 -18.28 64.81 -38.24
C SER A 59 -17.18 65.31 -39.21
N PHE A 60 -16.71 64.41 -40.08
CA PHE A 60 -17.07 64.50 -41.52
C PHE A 60 -17.09 63.12 -42.21
N SER A 61 -17.75 63.06 -43.37
CA SER A 61 -18.16 61.85 -44.11
C SER A 61 -17.75 61.88 -45.58
N SER A 62 -17.60 60.73 -46.26
CA SER A 62 -18.09 60.53 -47.66
C SER A 62 -17.89 59.13 -48.30
N SER A 63 -19.00 58.44 -48.54
CA SER A 63 -19.44 57.80 -49.82
C SER A 63 -18.57 56.87 -50.73
N ARG A 64 -19.23 55.74 -51.12
CA ARG A 64 -19.51 55.21 -52.50
C ARG A 64 -18.72 54.03 -53.16
N GLN A 65 -19.52 53.12 -53.75
CA GLN A 65 -19.33 52.24 -54.95
C GLN A 65 -18.37 51.03 -54.83
N ASN A 66 -18.76 49.75 -55.02
CA ASN A 66 -19.52 49.07 -56.10
C ASN A 66 -20.11 47.72 -55.58
N ARG A 67 -21.29 47.22 -56.03
CA ARG A 67 -21.53 46.25 -57.15
C ARG A 67 -20.62 45.00 -57.12
N LEU A 68 -21.11 43.74 -57.21
CA LEU A 68 -22.38 43.21 -57.74
C LEU A 68 -23.03 42.10 -56.87
N SER A 69 -24.33 41.93 -57.03
CA SER A 69 -25.10 40.71 -56.73
C SER A 69 -25.31 39.88 -58.01
N ILE A 70 -25.34 38.55 -57.88
CA ILE A 70 -25.99 37.63 -58.84
C ILE A 70 -26.79 36.64 -58.00
N ASP A 71 -28.06 36.46 -58.38
CA ASP A 71 -29.06 35.68 -57.65
C ASP A 71 -29.11 34.20 -58.09
N ALA A 72 -29.73 33.40 -57.20
CA ALA A 72 -30.53 32.20 -57.45
C ALA A 72 -30.13 31.18 -58.55
N GLU A 73 -29.98 29.91 -58.16
CA GLU A 73 -30.98 28.88 -58.52
C GLU A 73 -30.80 27.55 -57.76
N ALA A 74 -31.94 26.93 -57.46
CA ALA A 74 -32.14 25.50 -57.19
C ALA A 74 -33.41 25.10 -57.98
N PRO A 75 -33.68 23.83 -58.33
CA PRO A 75 -33.10 22.60 -57.79
C PRO A 75 -32.68 21.58 -58.89
N VAL A 76 -32.36 20.33 -58.51
CA VAL A 76 -32.88 19.05 -59.07
C VAL A 76 -32.13 17.88 -58.42
N ALA A 77 -32.84 16.81 -58.08
CA ALA A 77 -32.27 15.63 -57.40
C ALA A 77 -31.89 14.50 -58.38
N PHE A 78 -30.80 13.78 -58.08
CA PHE A 78 -30.67 12.38 -58.49
C PHE A 78 -29.80 11.58 -57.49
N SER A 79 -30.21 10.34 -57.20
CA SER A 79 -29.67 9.52 -56.12
C SER A 79 -28.48 8.65 -56.55
N ARG A 80 -27.49 8.46 -55.66
CA ARG A 80 -27.01 7.14 -55.16
C ARG A 80 -25.75 7.23 -54.29
N ALA A 81 -25.73 6.42 -53.22
CA ALA A 81 -24.60 5.82 -52.48
C ALA A 81 -23.41 6.72 -52.03
N GLY A 82 -22.88 6.64 -50.81
CA GLY A 82 -23.27 5.79 -49.68
C GLY A 82 -22.08 5.40 -48.81
N THR A 83 -21.82 6.15 -47.73
CA THR A 83 -20.86 5.80 -46.66
C THR A 83 -21.34 6.41 -45.34
N ASN A 84 -21.86 5.58 -44.44
CA ASN A 84 -22.33 6.02 -43.12
C ASN A 84 -21.16 6.18 -42.14
N HIS A 85 -20.78 7.42 -41.83
CA HIS A 85 -20.10 7.71 -40.56
C HIS A 85 -21.14 8.10 -39.51
N SER A 86 -21.57 7.13 -38.69
CA SER A 86 -22.46 7.38 -37.56
C SER A 86 -21.69 8.02 -36.39
N SER A 87 -21.86 9.32 -36.20
CA SER A 87 -21.39 10.04 -35.01
C SER A 87 -22.24 9.66 -33.79
N PHE A 88 -21.76 8.72 -32.98
CA PHE A 88 -22.36 8.40 -31.70
C PHE A 88 -22.09 9.52 -30.68
N HIS A 89 -22.96 10.54 -30.63
CA HIS A 89 -23.09 11.40 -29.46
C HIS A 89 -23.69 10.59 -28.31
N CYS A 90 -22.86 10.16 -27.36
CA CYS A 90 -23.31 9.61 -26.08
C CYS A 90 -23.27 10.69 -25.00
N SER A 91 -24.34 11.46 -24.86
CA SER A 91 -24.52 12.40 -23.74
C SER A 91 -25.06 11.67 -22.52
N SER A 92 -24.19 10.97 -21.78
CA SER A 92 -24.57 10.33 -20.53
C SER A 92 -24.27 11.24 -19.33
N THR A 93 -25.19 12.15 -19.01
CA THR A 93 -25.24 12.81 -17.70
C THR A 93 -25.61 11.78 -16.63
N SER A 94 -24.60 11.08 -16.11
CA SER A 94 -24.76 10.13 -15.01
C SER A 94 -25.11 10.87 -13.71
N THR A 95 -26.40 10.96 -13.39
CA THR A 95 -26.83 11.30 -12.03
C THR A 95 -26.11 10.39 -11.01
N PRO A 96 -25.53 10.93 -9.92
CA PRO A 96 -24.78 10.12 -8.96
C PRO A 96 -25.71 9.06 -8.33
N ALA A 97 -25.30 7.79 -8.45
CA ALA A 97 -26.10 6.68 -7.96
C ALA A 97 -26.17 6.72 -6.41
N LYS A 98 -27.38 6.84 -5.87
CA LYS A 98 -27.62 6.81 -4.41
C LYS A 98 -27.01 5.54 -3.81
N TRP A 99 -26.24 5.67 -2.72
CA TRP A 99 -25.43 4.57 -2.14
C TRP A 99 -26.23 3.30 -1.78
N TRP A 100 -27.55 3.41 -1.62
CA TRP A 100 -28.47 2.33 -1.25
C TRP A 100 -28.82 1.40 -2.43
N LYS A 101 -28.55 1.77 -3.68
CA LYS A 101 -28.82 0.92 -4.86
C LYS A 101 -27.64 -0.01 -5.15
N VAL A 102 -27.33 -0.89 -4.20
CA VAL A 102 -26.35 -1.98 -4.39
C VAL A 102 -26.86 -2.93 -5.48
N HIS A 103 -26.30 -2.81 -6.68
CA HIS A 103 -26.52 -3.80 -7.73
C HIS A 103 -25.49 -4.91 -7.53
N LEU A 104 -25.95 -6.05 -7.03
CA LEU A 104 -25.11 -7.22 -6.77
C LEU A 104 -24.34 -7.62 -8.03
N PHE A 105 -23.09 -8.06 -7.88
CA PHE A 105 -22.16 -8.46 -8.95
C PHE A 105 -21.75 -7.38 -9.97
N ARG A 106 -22.32 -6.17 -9.95
CA ARG A 106 -22.06 -5.15 -10.99
C ARG A 106 -20.58 -4.77 -11.07
N GLY A 107 -19.91 -4.51 -9.93
CA GLY A 107 -18.50 -4.16 -9.88
C GLY A 107 -17.61 -5.28 -10.43
N MET A 108 -17.78 -6.51 -9.96
CA MET A 108 -17.04 -7.68 -10.45
C MET A 108 -17.17 -7.87 -11.97
N ILE A 109 -18.39 -7.80 -12.52
CA ILE A 109 -18.62 -7.96 -13.97
C ILE A 109 -17.96 -6.82 -14.76
N GLN A 110 -18.00 -5.58 -14.23
CA GLN A 110 -17.37 -4.43 -14.86
C GLN A 110 -15.84 -4.51 -14.84
N ASP A 111 -15.25 -4.97 -13.74
CA ASP A 111 -13.80 -5.18 -13.59
C ASP A 111 -13.28 -6.27 -14.55
N ILE A 112 -13.96 -7.44 -14.59
CA ILE A 112 -13.63 -8.52 -15.54
C ILE A 112 -13.76 -8.01 -16.98
N LYS A 113 -14.86 -7.34 -17.33
CA LYS A 113 -15.10 -6.84 -18.70
C LYS A 113 -14.06 -5.80 -19.13
N ARG A 114 -13.59 -4.95 -18.22
CA ARG A 114 -12.52 -3.98 -18.46
C ARG A 114 -11.17 -4.66 -18.67
N ARG A 115 -10.81 -5.67 -17.86
CA ARG A 115 -9.48 -6.33 -17.96
C ARG A 115 -9.39 -7.43 -19.02
N ALA A 116 -10.48 -8.13 -19.34
CA ALA A 116 -10.47 -9.28 -20.25
C ALA A 116 -9.84 -8.98 -21.63
N ALA A 117 -10.05 -7.77 -22.17
CA ALA A 117 -9.44 -7.34 -23.44
C ALA A 117 -7.91 -7.25 -23.40
N TYR A 118 -7.33 -6.96 -22.22
CA TYR A 118 -5.88 -6.81 -22.02
C TYR A 118 -5.20 -8.10 -21.53
N TYR A 119 -5.97 -9.14 -21.19
CA TYR A 119 -5.41 -10.36 -20.59
C TYR A 119 -4.32 -10.99 -21.46
N TRP A 120 -4.50 -11.06 -22.78
CA TRP A 120 -3.49 -11.62 -23.67
C TRP A 120 -2.30 -10.67 -23.91
N SER A 121 -2.53 -9.35 -23.87
CA SER A 121 -1.43 -8.38 -23.98
C SER A 121 -0.52 -8.41 -22.74
N ASP A 122 -1.05 -8.67 -21.54
CA ASP A 122 -0.26 -8.87 -20.31
C ASP A 122 0.82 -9.98 -20.42
N TRP A 123 0.71 -10.89 -21.39
CA TRP A 123 1.72 -11.92 -21.70
C TRP A 123 2.68 -11.53 -22.82
N THR A 124 2.23 -10.80 -23.85
CA THR A 124 3.10 -10.31 -24.93
C THR A 124 3.98 -9.14 -24.46
N ASP A 125 3.42 -8.27 -23.62
CA ASP A 125 4.09 -7.11 -23.04
C ASP A 125 5.21 -7.52 -22.06
N ALA A 126 5.26 -8.80 -21.66
CA ALA A 126 6.32 -9.36 -20.85
C ALA A 126 7.67 -9.52 -21.58
N TRP A 127 7.69 -9.41 -22.92
CA TRP A 127 8.92 -9.51 -23.71
C TRP A 127 9.70 -8.19 -23.75
N ASP A 128 10.06 -7.68 -22.56
CA ASP A 128 10.90 -6.50 -22.37
C ASP A 128 12.13 -6.83 -21.52
N TYR A 129 13.27 -6.20 -21.83
CA TYR A 129 14.55 -6.42 -21.15
C TYR A 129 14.52 -6.13 -19.63
N ARG A 130 13.53 -5.37 -19.14
CA ARG A 130 13.34 -5.03 -17.73
C ARG A 130 12.67 -6.13 -16.93
N VAL A 131 11.90 -7.01 -17.57
CA VAL A 131 11.13 -8.05 -16.88
C VAL A 131 12.06 -9.06 -16.21
N VAL A 132 13.20 -9.41 -16.83
CA VAL A 132 14.17 -10.33 -16.23
C VAL A 132 14.82 -9.74 -14.96
N PRO A 133 15.47 -8.55 -14.97
CA PRO A 133 15.96 -7.92 -13.74
C PRO A 133 14.88 -7.72 -12.67
N ALA A 134 13.68 -7.24 -13.06
CA ALA A 134 12.58 -7.06 -12.12
C ALA A 134 12.16 -8.37 -11.46
N THR A 135 12.12 -9.48 -12.21
CA THR A 135 11.78 -10.81 -11.68
C THR A 135 12.80 -11.30 -10.66
N VAL A 136 14.11 -11.18 -10.95
CA VAL A 136 15.16 -11.63 -10.02
C VAL A 136 15.21 -10.75 -8.78
N TYR A 137 15.07 -9.43 -8.95
CA TYR A 137 14.95 -8.49 -7.85
C TYR A 137 13.76 -8.83 -6.94
N MET A 138 12.55 -8.98 -7.50
CA MET A 138 11.35 -9.30 -6.74
C MET A 138 11.39 -10.67 -6.08
N TYR A 139 12.05 -11.65 -6.69
CA TYR A 139 12.27 -12.96 -6.08
C TYR A 139 13.03 -12.82 -4.75
N PHE A 140 14.13 -12.07 -4.72
CA PHE A 140 14.83 -11.81 -3.47
C PHE A 140 14.04 -10.90 -2.51
N ALA A 141 13.40 -9.83 -3.03
CA ALA A 141 12.63 -8.88 -2.22
C ALA A 141 11.36 -9.49 -1.56
N ASN A 142 10.86 -10.62 -2.08
CA ASN A 142 9.77 -11.39 -1.47
C ASN A 142 10.28 -12.52 -0.57
N ILE A 143 11.24 -13.34 -1.03
CA ILE A 143 11.69 -14.51 -0.25
C ILE A 143 12.36 -14.11 1.07
N LEU A 144 13.19 -13.06 1.06
CA LEU A 144 13.96 -12.63 2.22
C LEU A 144 13.05 -12.24 3.42
N PRO A 145 12.05 -11.34 3.28
CA PRO A 145 11.09 -11.07 4.35
C PRO A 145 10.23 -12.28 4.71
N ALA A 146 9.82 -13.11 3.74
CA ALA A 146 9.02 -14.30 4.01
C ALA A 146 9.76 -15.29 4.93
N LEU A 147 11.07 -15.48 4.73
CA LEU A 147 11.92 -16.30 5.62
C LEU A 147 12.00 -15.72 7.03
N ALA A 148 12.21 -14.40 7.14
CA ALA A 148 12.31 -13.72 8.42
C ALA A 148 10.99 -13.78 9.21
N PHE A 149 9.83 -13.66 8.54
CA PHE A 149 8.51 -13.87 9.15
C PHE A 149 8.21 -15.34 9.47
N SER A 150 8.67 -16.29 8.65
CA SER A 150 8.50 -17.71 8.92
C SER A 150 9.21 -18.14 10.20
N LEU A 151 10.40 -17.59 10.48
CA LEU A 151 11.13 -17.83 11.71
C LEU A 151 10.41 -17.31 12.95
N ASP A 152 9.91 -16.06 12.92
CA ASP A 152 9.16 -15.47 14.03
C ASP A 152 7.89 -16.29 14.34
N MET A 153 7.15 -16.69 13.29
CA MET A 153 5.94 -17.49 13.41
C MET A 153 6.21 -18.93 13.87
N PHE A 154 7.27 -19.58 13.36
CA PHE A 154 7.65 -20.95 13.72
C PHE A 154 7.93 -21.07 15.21
N GLU A 155 8.70 -20.14 15.76
CA GLU A 155 9.02 -20.17 17.19
C GLU A 155 7.83 -19.76 18.06
N LYS A 156 6.99 -18.81 17.58
CA LYS A 156 5.80 -18.36 18.31
C LYS A 156 4.61 -19.32 18.28
N THR A 157 4.52 -20.20 17.29
CA THR A 157 3.41 -21.18 17.17
C THR A 157 3.83 -22.60 17.57
N HIS A 158 4.89 -22.73 18.40
CA HIS A 158 5.51 -24.00 18.77
C HIS A 158 5.66 -24.97 17.59
N GLN A 159 6.29 -24.50 16.51
CA GLN A 159 6.61 -25.28 15.30
C GLN A 159 5.40 -25.66 14.41
N SER A 160 4.21 -25.09 14.64
CA SER A 160 2.99 -25.40 13.86
C SER A 160 3.03 -24.91 12.40
N TYR A 161 3.69 -23.78 12.15
CA TYR A 161 3.99 -23.25 10.81
C TYR A 161 5.49 -23.05 10.65
N GLY A 162 6.12 -23.67 9.66
CA GLY A 162 7.54 -23.46 9.36
C GLY A 162 7.78 -22.75 8.03
N VAL A 163 9.03 -22.87 7.58
CA VAL A 163 9.52 -22.26 6.33
C VAL A 163 8.72 -22.78 5.12
N ASN A 164 8.47 -24.09 5.04
CA ASN A 164 7.78 -24.71 3.91
C ASN A 164 6.33 -24.20 3.75
N GLU A 165 5.60 -24.02 4.85
CA GLU A 165 4.24 -23.48 4.81
C GLU A 165 4.20 -22.02 4.32
N VAL A 166 5.14 -21.18 4.74
CA VAL A 166 5.24 -19.77 4.30
C VAL A 166 5.66 -19.64 2.85
N LEU A 167 6.63 -20.47 2.41
CA LEU A 167 7.03 -20.52 1.00
C LEU A 167 5.85 -20.99 0.14
N LEU A 168 5.14 -22.05 0.52
CA LEU A 168 3.98 -22.56 -0.22
C LEU A 168 2.82 -21.56 -0.26
N ALA A 169 2.56 -20.82 0.83
CA ALA A 169 1.57 -19.74 0.85
C ALA A 169 1.92 -18.63 -0.15
N SER A 170 3.21 -18.25 -0.21
CA SER A 170 3.69 -17.23 -1.14
C SER A 170 3.63 -17.71 -2.61
N VAL A 171 3.95 -18.98 -2.88
CA VAL A 171 3.76 -19.61 -4.19
C VAL A 171 2.29 -19.61 -4.60
N LEU A 172 1.39 -20.03 -3.71
CA LEU A 172 -0.06 -20.05 -3.96
C LEU A 172 -0.57 -18.65 -4.31
N GLY A 173 -0.18 -17.64 -3.53
CA GLY A 173 -0.49 -16.23 -3.80
C GLY A 173 -0.02 -15.79 -5.19
N SER A 174 1.29 -15.90 -5.47
CA SER A 174 1.85 -15.49 -6.77
C SER A 174 1.26 -16.21 -7.97
N VAL A 175 1.03 -17.53 -7.90
CA VAL A 175 0.47 -18.30 -9.03
C VAL A 175 -0.99 -17.93 -9.27
N VAL A 176 -1.81 -17.84 -8.22
CA VAL A 176 -3.23 -17.51 -8.37
C VAL A 176 -3.42 -16.07 -8.84
N PHE A 177 -2.69 -15.10 -8.28
CA PHE A 177 -2.81 -13.70 -8.68
C PHE A 177 -2.21 -13.41 -10.07
N SER A 178 -1.07 -13.99 -10.43
CA SER A 178 -0.53 -13.81 -11.80
C SER A 178 -1.48 -14.39 -12.86
N ALA A 179 -2.09 -15.55 -12.62
CA ALA A 179 -3.01 -16.19 -13.55
C ALA A 179 -4.38 -15.51 -13.62
N ALA A 180 -4.97 -15.10 -12.48
CA ALA A 180 -6.39 -14.72 -12.43
C ALA A 180 -6.67 -13.29 -11.95
N ALA A 181 -5.72 -12.54 -11.38
CA ALA A 181 -6.00 -11.19 -10.86
C ALA A 181 -6.27 -10.18 -11.99
N ALA A 182 -7.11 -9.20 -11.69
CA ALA A 182 -7.29 -8.00 -12.48
C ALA A 182 -6.03 -7.13 -12.44
N GLN A 183 -5.36 -7.00 -11.28
CA GLN A 183 -4.06 -6.33 -11.18
C GLN A 183 -2.90 -7.28 -10.84
N PRO A 184 -2.16 -7.80 -11.85
CA PRO A 184 -1.05 -8.75 -11.62
C PRO A 184 0.23 -8.12 -11.06
N LEU A 185 0.31 -6.77 -11.00
CA LEU A 185 1.43 -6.04 -10.39
C LEU A 185 1.46 -6.18 -8.86
N VAL A 186 0.34 -6.50 -8.21
CA VAL A 186 0.31 -6.72 -6.76
C VAL A 186 1.01 -8.05 -6.45
N ILE A 187 2.07 -7.97 -5.65
CA ILE A 187 2.72 -9.17 -5.09
C ILE A 187 1.99 -9.59 -3.83
N VAL A 188 1.74 -10.89 -3.72
CA VAL A 188 0.97 -11.50 -2.62
C VAL A 188 1.88 -12.50 -1.90
N GLY A 189 1.89 -12.47 -0.57
CA GLY A 189 2.79 -13.26 0.27
C GLY A 189 2.43 -13.17 1.76
N VAL A 190 3.33 -13.61 2.64
CA VAL A 190 3.09 -13.57 4.09
C VAL A 190 3.67 -12.27 4.68
N THR A 191 2.86 -11.54 5.44
CA THR A 191 3.22 -10.24 6.04
C THR A 191 3.33 -10.30 7.57
N GLY A 192 4.00 -9.32 8.17
CA GLY A 192 4.09 -9.19 9.64
C GLY A 192 2.72 -9.15 10.34
N PRO A 193 1.73 -8.37 9.86
CA PRO A 193 0.36 -8.37 10.37
C PRO A 193 -0.31 -9.75 10.45
N ILE A 194 -0.18 -10.60 9.42
CA ILE A 194 -0.72 -11.98 9.47
C ILE A 194 0.08 -12.89 10.41
N THR A 195 1.40 -12.71 10.53
CA THR A 195 2.19 -13.41 11.56
C THR A 195 1.72 -13.06 12.98
N VAL A 196 1.47 -11.77 13.26
CA VAL A 196 0.91 -11.30 14.55
C VAL A 196 -0.45 -11.92 14.82
N PHE A 197 -1.34 -11.94 13.83
CA PHE A 197 -2.64 -12.60 13.93
C PHE A 197 -2.48 -14.10 14.26
N ASN A 198 -1.68 -14.84 13.49
CA ASN A 198 -1.50 -16.27 13.64
C ASN A 198 -1.02 -16.68 15.04
N TYR A 199 0.05 -16.06 15.57
CA TYR A 199 0.49 -16.41 16.92
C TYR A 199 -0.45 -15.91 18.01
N THR A 200 -1.18 -14.80 17.80
CA THR A 200 -2.19 -14.36 18.78
C THR A 200 -3.35 -15.35 18.84
N VAL A 201 -3.78 -15.91 17.70
CA VAL A 201 -4.75 -17.02 17.67
C VAL A 201 -4.19 -18.25 18.38
N TYR A 202 -2.92 -18.59 18.13
CA TYR A 202 -2.25 -19.71 18.79
C TYR A 202 -2.24 -19.55 20.32
N ASP A 203 -1.80 -18.40 20.84
CA ASP A 203 -1.72 -18.10 22.27
C ASP A 203 -3.10 -18.15 22.98
N ILE A 204 -4.20 -17.83 22.27
CA ILE A 204 -5.56 -17.87 22.81
C ILE A 204 -6.17 -19.29 22.76
N MET A 205 -5.84 -20.08 21.71
CA MET A 205 -6.44 -21.40 21.46
C MET A 205 -5.65 -22.56 22.10
N ALA A 206 -4.32 -22.49 22.16
CA ALA A 206 -3.50 -23.56 22.71
C ALA A 206 -3.87 -23.94 24.17
N PRO A 207 -4.20 -23.00 25.08
CA PRO A 207 -4.68 -23.34 26.43
C PRO A 207 -6.05 -24.03 26.48
N GLN A 208 -6.83 -23.98 25.39
CA GLN A 208 -8.17 -24.59 25.30
C GLN A 208 -8.12 -26.05 24.85
N GLY A 209 -6.96 -26.51 24.33
CA GLY A 209 -6.79 -27.87 23.79
C GLY A 209 -7.36 -28.05 22.37
N THR A 210 -7.91 -27.00 21.77
CA THR A 210 -8.45 -27.00 20.40
C THR A 210 -7.36 -27.28 19.38
N ASN A 211 -7.68 -28.05 18.33
CA ASN A 211 -6.79 -28.27 17.20
C ASN A 211 -6.59 -26.96 16.40
N TYR A 212 -5.50 -26.25 16.68
CA TYR A 212 -5.17 -24.94 16.10
C TYR A 212 -5.28 -24.91 14.57
N LEU A 213 -4.82 -25.95 13.87
CA LEU A 213 -4.84 -26.00 12.40
C LEU A 213 -6.26 -26.15 11.86
N ALA A 214 -7.11 -26.94 12.52
CA ALA A 214 -8.53 -27.04 12.19
C ALA A 214 -9.27 -25.73 12.51
N PHE A 215 -8.92 -25.04 13.61
CA PHE A 215 -9.49 -23.73 13.93
C PHE A 215 -9.13 -22.67 12.87
N MET A 216 -7.86 -22.66 12.44
CA MET A 216 -7.40 -21.81 11.34
C MET A 216 -8.11 -22.13 10.02
N PHE A 217 -8.39 -23.41 9.70
CA PHE A 217 -9.23 -23.75 8.55
C PHE A 217 -10.60 -23.06 8.61
N TRP A 218 -11.31 -23.14 9.75
CA TRP A 218 -12.62 -22.50 9.91
C TRP A 218 -12.55 -20.98 9.82
N ILE A 219 -11.51 -20.34 10.37
CA ILE A 219 -11.24 -18.91 10.16
C ILE A 219 -11.11 -18.60 8.66
N GLY A 220 -10.32 -19.38 7.92
CA GLY A 220 -10.12 -19.20 6.48
C GLY A 220 -11.39 -19.39 5.65
N LEU A 221 -12.23 -20.37 6.01
CA LEU A 221 -13.51 -20.64 5.34
C LEU A 221 -14.54 -19.52 5.58
N TRP A 222 -14.71 -19.07 6.82
CA TRP A 222 -15.57 -17.93 7.12
C TRP A 222 -15.06 -16.65 6.45
N SER A 223 -13.74 -16.45 6.43
CA SER A 223 -13.09 -15.33 5.74
C SER A 223 -13.37 -15.34 4.24
N LEU A 224 -13.29 -16.51 3.57
CA LEU A 224 -13.67 -16.66 2.15
C LEU A 224 -15.11 -16.19 1.91
N ILE A 225 -16.06 -16.62 2.76
CA ILE A 225 -17.47 -16.23 2.64
C ILE A 225 -17.63 -14.72 2.79
N PHE A 226 -16.99 -14.10 3.80
CA PHE A 226 -17.08 -12.66 4.00
C PHE A 226 -16.42 -11.85 2.86
N HIS A 227 -15.28 -12.28 2.34
CA HIS A 227 -14.65 -11.66 1.16
C HIS A 227 -15.56 -11.71 -0.07
N TRP A 228 -16.24 -12.83 -0.31
CA TRP A 228 -17.20 -12.96 -1.40
C TRP A 228 -18.42 -12.04 -1.22
N VAL A 229 -18.95 -11.93 0.01
CA VAL A 229 -20.02 -10.97 0.32
C VAL A 229 -19.56 -9.53 0.07
N LEU A 230 -18.36 -9.14 0.50
CA LEU A 230 -17.79 -7.80 0.25
C LEU A 230 -17.60 -7.51 -1.25
N ALA A 231 -17.10 -8.48 -2.03
CA ALA A 231 -16.95 -8.34 -3.47
C ALA A 231 -18.30 -8.17 -4.19
N ILE A 232 -19.31 -8.98 -3.84
CA ILE A 232 -20.64 -8.96 -4.46
C ILE A 232 -21.42 -7.69 -4.12
N THR A 233 -21.26 -7.17 -2.90
CA THR A 233 -21.91 -5.93 -2.41
C THR A 233 -21.26 -4.64 -2.91
N ASN A 234 -20.19 -4.71 -3.70
CA ASN A 234 -19.38 -3.57 -4.16
C ASN A 234 -18.74 -2.77 -2.99
N ALA A 235 -18.32 -3.47 -1.93
CA ALA A 235 -17.69 -2.83 -0.76
C ALA A 235 -16.40 -2.06 -1.11
N CYS A 236 -15.73 -2.41 -2.21
CA CYS A 236 -14.52 -1.72 -2.70
C CYS A 236 -14.78 -0.24 -3.07
N ASN A 237 -16.03 0.20 -3.24
CA ASN A 237 -16.35 1.63 -3.34
C ASN A 237 -15.97 2.41 -2.06
N GLY A 238 -15.80 1.73 -0.91
CA GLY A 238 -15.28 2.32 0.32
C GLY A 238 -13.81 2.77 0.21
N LEU A 239 -13.06 2.28 -0.79
CA LEU A 239 -11.67 2.68 -1.03
C LEU A 239 -11.53 4.12 -1.50
N THR A 240 -12.61 4.73 -1.99
CA THR A 240 -12.65 6.15 -2.33
C THR A 240 -12.35 7.06 -1.13
N TYR A 241 -12.60 6.59 0.10
CA TYR A 241 -12.27 7.29 1.35
C TYR A 241 -10.84 7.00 1.85
N VAL A 242 -10.19 5.94 1.34
CA VAL A 242 -8.80 5.60 1.68
C VAL A 242 -7.87 6.57 0.97
N THR A 243 -7.01 7.22 1.74
CA THR A 243 -6.18 8.35 1.31
C THR A 243 -4.79 8.25 1.92
N ARG A 244 -3.85 9.07 1.44
CA ARG A 244 -2.43 8.99 1.84
C ARG A 244 -2.25 9.07 3.36
N PHE A 245 -3.05 9.84 4.08
CA PHE A 245 -3.08 9.86 5.55
C PHE A 245 -3.17 8.44 6.18
N SER A 246 -4.14 7.61 5.74
CA SER A 246 -4.30 6.25 6.29
C SER A 246 -3.20 5.30 5.83
N CYS A 247 -2.76 5.44 4.58
CA CYS A 247 -1.68 4.62 4.01
C CYS A 247 -0.31 4.92 4.67
N ASP A 248 0.01 6.19 4.89
CA ASP A 248 1.24 6.65 5.51
C ASP A 248 1.34 6.15 6.96
N ILE A 249 0.28 6.32 7.77
CA ILE A 249 0.23 5.81 9.14
C ILE A 249 0.45 4.29 9.18
N PHE A 250 -0.16 3.55 8.25
CA PHE A 250 -0.01 2.10 8.22
C PHE A 250 1.39 1.65 7.76
N GLY A 251 1.95 2.28 6.73
CA GLY A 251 3.32 2.03 6.30
C GLY A 251 4.35 2.32 7.40
N PHE A 252 4.11 3.37 8.20
CA PHE A 252 4.95 3.75 9.33
C PHE A 252 4.83 2.74 10.47
N TYR A 253 3.61 2.25 10.77
CA TYR A 253 3.40 1.14 11.68
C TYR A 253 4.15 -0.13 11.25
N VAL A 254 4.05 -0.53 9.97
CA VAL A 254 4.75 -1.71 9.43
C VAL A 254 6.29 -1.54 9.52
N ALA A 255 6.82 -0.35 9.25
CA ALA A 255 8.24 -0.05 9.42
C ALA A 255 8.71 -0.23 10.88
N PHE A 256 7.93 0.23 11.85
CA PHE A 256 8.23 0.02 13.28
C PHE A 256 8.13 -1.44 13.71
N ILE A 257 7.17 -2.21 13.18
CA ILE A 257 7.08 -3.66 13.42
C ILE A 257 8.33 -4.37 12.89
N TYR A 258 8.84 -4.01 11.70
CA TYR A 258 10.10 -4.57 11.18
C TYR A 258 11.28 -4.30 12.13
N LEU A 259 11.45 -3.05 12.60
CA LEU A 259 12.51 -2.69 13.55
C LEU A 259 12.38 -3.45 14.87
N GLN A 260 11.16 -3.52 15.44
CA GLN A 260 10.89 -4.29 16.66
C GLN A 260 11.23 -5.78 16.48
N LYS A 261 10.86 -6.38 15.34
CA LYS A 261 11.10 -7.81 15.07
C LYS A 261 12.59 -8.11 14.89
N GLY A 262 13.36 -7.22 14.25
CA GLY A 262 14.83 -7.32 14.22
C GLY A 262 15.45 -7.34 15.63
N ILE A 263 15.00 -6.46 16.53
CA ILE A 263 15.44 -6.45 17.95
C ILE A 263 14.98 -7.74 18.66
N GLN A 264 13.75 -8.18 18.43
CA GLN A 264 13.20 -9.39 19.08
C GLN A 264 14.01 -10.65 18.74
N VAL A 265 14.42 -10.82 17.48
CA VAL A 265 15.29 -11.94 17.07
C VAL A 265 16.64 -11.89 17.80
N LEU A 266 17.29 -10.73 17.88
CA LEU A 266 18.60 -10.60 18.56
C LEU A 266 18.51 -10.80 20.08
N THR A 267 17.50 -10.23 20.74
CA THR A 267 17.29 -10.40 22.19
C THR A 267 16.95 -11.85 22.56
N ARG A 268 16.26 -12.59 21.69
CA ARG A 268 16.03 -14.03 21.88
C ARG A 268 17.32 -14.84 21.72
N GLN A 269 18.12 -14.55 20.69
CA GLN A 269 19.44 -15.17 20.50
C GLN A 269 20.35 -15.00 21.72
N TRP A 270 20.32 -13.82 22.35
CA TRP A 270 21.00 -13.57 23.62
C TRP A 270 20.61 -14.54 24.74
N SER A 271 19.32 -14.88 24.84
CA SER A 271 18.81 -15.79 25.88
C SER A 271 19.12 -17.27 25.63
N MET A 272 19.40 -17.68 24.38
CA MET A 272 19.53 -19.08 23.99
C MET A 272 20.98 -19.51 23.71
N ALA A 273 21.75 -18.71 23.00
CA ALA A 273 23.06 -19.10 22.45
C ALA A 273 24.27 -18.63 23.29
N GLY A 274 24.02 -17.98 24.42
CA GLY A 274 25.06 -17.43 25.31
C GLY A 274 25.69 -16.13 24.82
N GLU A 275 26.37 -15.42 25.72
CA GLU A 275 26.85 -14.04 25.51
C GLU A 275 27.76 -13.89 24.27
N THR A 276 28.68 -14.83 24.04
CA THR A 276 29.62 -14.78 22.90
C THR A 276 28.93 -14.87 21.54
N SER A 277 27.96 -15.79 21.38
CA SER A 277 27.16 -15.91 20.16
C SER A 277 26.22 -14.71 19.99
N ALA A 278 25.73 -14.15 21.10
CA ALA A 278 24.90 -12.96 21.09
C ALA A 278 25.66 -11.70 20.60
N TYR A 279 26.89 -11.47 21.09
CA TYR A 279 27.75 -10.39 20.61
C TYR A 279 28.09 -10.55 19.12
N LEU A 280 28.43 -11.76 18.67
CA LEU A 280 28.66 -12.05 17.25
C LEU A 280 27.40 -11.77 16.42
N SER A 281 26.24 -12.20 16.90
CA SER A 281 24.95 -11.99 16.24
C SER A 281 24.58 -10.51 16.10
N ILE A 282 24.77 -9.71 17.16
CA ILE A 282 24.55 -8.25 17.12
C ILE A 282 25.53 -7.59 16.14
N MET A 283 26.81 -7.97 16.18
CA MET A 283 27.83 -7.44 15.26
C MET A 283 27.46 -7.73 13.81
N VAL A 284 27.11 -8.97 13.47
CA VAL A 284 26.73 -9.37 12.10
C VAL A 284 25.45 -8.66 11.65
N ALA A 285 24.43 -8.55 12.50
CA ALA A 285 23.20 -7.84 12.15
C ALA A 285 23.43 -6.34 11.86
N LEU A 286 24.29 -5.67 12.64
CA LEU A 286 24.67 -4.28 12.42
C LEU A 286 25.57 -4.11 11.18
N LEU A 287 26.46 -5.06 10.89
CA LEU A 287 27.27 -5.05 9.66
C LEU A 287 26.40 -5.25 8.42
N VAL A 288 25.44 -6.17 8.46
CA VAL A 288 24.43 -6.35 7.40
C VAL A 288 23.66 -5.05 7.16
N LEU A 289 23.17 -4.40 8.23
CA LEU A 289 22.48 -3.10 8.14
C LEU A 289 23.37 -2.03 7.49
N MET A 290 24.62 -1.88 7.96
CA MET A 290 25.55 -0.89 7.44
C MET A 290 25.90 -1.13 5.97
N SER A 291 26.20 -2.37 5.57
CA SER A 291 26.50 -2.71 4.18
C SER A 291 25.29 -2.53 3.28
N GLY A 292 24.10 -2.98 3.68
CA GLY A 292 22.86 -2.80 2.91
C GLY A 292 22.50 -1.32 2.74
N TYR A 293 22.66 -0.52 3.80
CA TYR A 293 22.44 0.92 3.74
C TYR A 293 23.45 1.63 2.82
N VAL A 294 24.74 1.26 2.89
CA VAL A 294 25.76 1.78 1.96
C VAL A 294 25.44 1.39 0.52
N CYS A 295 24.97 0.17 0.24
CA CYS A 295 24.50 -0.19 -1.10
C CYS A 295 23.34 0.69 -1.57
N SER A 296 22.35 0.94 -0.70
CA SER A 296 21.23 1.86 -0.99
C SER A 296 21.72 3.28 -1.34
N MET A 297 22.60 3.85 -0.51
CA MET A 297 23.18 5.18 -0.76
C MET A 297 24.04 5.24 -2.03
N LEU A 298 24.77 4.17 -2.35
CA LEU A 298 25.55 4.07 -3.59
C LEU A 298 24.65 3.98 -4.82
N GLY A 299 23.49 3.30 -4.73
CA GLY A 299 22.47 3.22 -5.78
C GLY A 299 21.87 4.59 -6.16
N GLU A 300 21.62 5.44 -5.17
CA GLU A 300 21.10 6.81 -5.40
C GLU A 300 22.18 7.82 -5.82
N SER A 301 23.44 7.57 -5.46
CA SER A 301 24.56 8.51 -5.64
C SER A 301 24.95 8.74 -7.12
N THR A 302 25.70 9.81 -7.39
CA THR A 302 26.34 10.03 -8.70
C THR A 302 27.68 9.29 -8.85
N LEU A 303 28.04 8.45 -7.88
CA LEU A 303 29.21 7.58 -7.94
C LEU A 303 28.94 6.35 -8.83
N PHE A 304 30.00 5.86 -9.49
CA PHE A 304 29.98 4.75 -10.46
C PHE A 304 29.23 4.99 -11.78
N GLN A 305 29.46 4.10 -12.75
CA GLN A 305 28.74 4.06 -14.01
C GLN A 305 27.29 3.56 -13.82
N ARG A 306 26.36 4.05 -14.64
CA ARG A 306 24.91 3.74 -14.57
C ARG A 306 24.57 2.26 -14.40
N TYR A 307 25.24 1.38 -15.15
CA TYR A 307 25.00 -0.07 -15.10
C TYR A 307 25.40 -0.68 -13.75
N VAL A 308 26.58 -0.33 -13.24
CA VAL A 308 27.09 -0.80 -11.94
C VAL A 308 26.22 -0.24 -10.81
N ARG A 309 25.84 1.04 -10.90
CA ARG A 309 24.99 1.68 -9.90
C ARG A 309 23.63 1.01 -9.78
N LYS A 310 22.93 0.81 -10.89
CA LYS A 310 21.64 0.11 -10.89
C LYS A 310 21.77 -1.35 -10.40
N PHE A 311 22.87 -2.03 -10.73
CA PHE A 311 23.13 -3.36 -10.19
C PHE A 311 23.30 -3.35 -8.66
N ILE A 312 23.95 -2.33 -8.08
CA ILE A 312 24.09 -2.18 -6.62
C ILE A 312 22.75 -1.80 -5.97
N GLU A 313 21.94 -0.96 -6.64
CA GLU A 313 20.58 -0.57 -6.23
C GLU A 313 19.64 -1.79 -6.16
N ASP A 314 19.57 -2.57 -7.25
CA ASP A 314 18.69 -3.75 -7.34
C ASP A 314 19.21 -4.92 -6.47
N TYR A 315 20.52 -5.24 -6.50
CA TYR A 315 21.08 -6.46 -5.89
C TYR A 315 21.85 -6.25 -4.58
N GLY A 316 21.92 -5.03 -4.03
CA GLY A 316 22.68 -4.70 -2.82
C GLY A 316 22.27 -5.51 -1.58
N THR A 317 20.97 -5.53 -1.25
CA THR A 317 20.45 -6.26 -0.07
C THR A 317 20.64 -7.78 -0.20
N PRO A 318 20.31 -8.44 -1.32
CA PRO A 318 20.55 -9.89 -1.48
C PRO A 318 22.04 -10.26 -1.45
N LEU A 319 22.91 -9.50 -2.12
CA LEU A 319 24.36 -9.75 -2.11
C LEU A 319 24.96 -9.59 -0.71
N THR A 320 24.49 -8.60 0.05
CA THR A 320 24.88 -8.40 1.46
C THR A 320 24.53 -9.63 2.31
N ILE A 321 23.32 -10.17 2.16
CA ILE A 321 22.86 -11.35 2.90
C ILE A 321 23.65 -12.61 2.53
N ILE A 322 23.91 -12.83 1.24
CA ILE A 322 24.73 -13.97 0.77
C ILE A 322 26.16 -13.84 1.31
N PHE A 323 26.75 -12.64 1.25
CA PHE A 323 28.08 -12.36 1.78
C PHE A 323 28.19 -12.63 3.28
N PHE A 324 27.29 -12.06 4.09
CA PHE A 324 27.33 -12.25 5.55
C PHE A 324 26.92 -13.66 5.99
N THR A 325 26.06 -14.34 5.23
CA THR A 325 25.80 -15.78 5.41
C THR A 325 27.09 -16.58 5.25
N GLY A 326 27.85 -16.35 4.17
CA GLY A 326 29.15 -16.99 3.97
C GLY A 326 30.18 -16.59 5.03
N PHE A 327 30.22 -15.32 5.42
CA PHE A 327 31.18 -14.76 6.38
C PHE A 327 31.12 -15.44 7.75
N VAL A 328 29.93 -15.74 8.27
CA VAL A 328 29.75 -16.43 9.56
C VAL A 328 30.36 -17.84 9.55
N HIS A 329 30.36 -18.53 8.41
CA HIS A 329 30.94 -19.87 8.27
C HIS A 329 32.45 -19.88 8.02
N ILE A 330 33.11 -18.73 7.93
CA ILE A 330 34.54 -18.60 7.58
C ILE A 330 35.39 -18.20 8.80
N GLY A 331 36.45 -18.98 9.06
CA GLY A 331 37.48 -18.66 10.06
C GLY A 331 37.08 -18.98 11.52
N HIS A 332 37.72 -18.31 12.48
CA HIS A 332 37.54 -18.51 13.93
C HIS A 332 36.11 -18.27 14.45
N MET A 333 35.20 -17.73 13.63
CA MET A 333 33.79 -17.57 13.99
C MET A 333 33.00 -18.87 13.87
N ARG A 334 33.50 -19.87 13.13
CA ARG A 334 32.89 -21.20 12.99
C ARG A 334 32.78 -21.95 14.32
N ASP A 335 33.66 -21.65 15.28
CA ASP A 335 33.66 -22.27 16.60
C ASP A 335 32.55 -21.71 17.52
N VAL A 336 31.84 -20.67 17.08
CA VAL A 336 30.67 -20.07 17.76
C VAL A 336 29.40 -20.58 17.09
N SER A 337 28.57 -21.31 17.83
CA SER A 337 27.27 -21.77 17.35
C SER A 337 26.30 -20.59 17.21
N VAL A 338 26.13 -20.12 15.97
CA VAL A 338 25.06 -19.18 15.60
C VAL A 338 23.87 -19.98 15.09
N GLU A 339 22.69 -19.74 15.64
CA GLU A 339 21.46 -20.40 15.22
C GLU A 339 21.13 -20.09 13.75
N THR A 340 20.65 -21.09 13.02
CA THR A 340 20.25 -20.97 11.61
C THR A 340 18.74 -21.16 11.44
N LEU A 341 18.25 -21.09 10.19
CA LEU A 341 16.85 -21.37 9.86
C LEU A 341 16.52 -22.87 10.01
N PRO A 342 15.56 -23.27 10.85
CA PRO A 342 15.12 -24.66 10.92
C PRO A 342 14.35 -25.05 9.65
N THR A 343 14.83 -26.08 8.94
CA THR A 343 14.23 -26.59 7.69
C THR A 343 13.77 -28.04 7.85
N SER A 344 12.57 -28.37 7.36
CA SER A 344 12.05 -29.75 7.31
C SER A 344 12.42 -30.44 5.98
N LYS A 345 11.80 -31.59 5.67
CA LYS A 345 12.00 -32.29 4.38
C LYS A 345 11.37 -31.49 3.24
N ALA A 346 12.00 -31.48 2.07
CA ALA A 346 11.50 -30.80 0.87
C ALA A 346 10.05 -31.21 0.53
N PHE A 347 9.16 -30.22 0.31
CA PHE A 347 7.73 -30.37 0.01
C PHE A 347 6.83 -31.03 1.07
N PHE A 348 7.36 -31.40 2.25
CA PHE A 348 6.54 -31.86 3.37
C PHE A 348 6.20 -30.73 4.34
N PRO A 349 5.05 -30.79 5.04
CA PRO A 349 4.80 -29.90 6.17
C PRO A 349 5.88 -30.05 7.25
N THR A 350 5.99 -29.04 8.11
CA THR A 350 7.03 -28.97 9.15
C THR A 350 6.76 -29.94 10.30
N VAL A 351 5.49 -30.24 10.56
CA VAL A 351 5.03 -31.38 11.38
C VAL A 351 4.75 -32.57 10.45
N ASP A 352 5.00 -33.81 10.87
CA ASP A 352 4.63 -35.02 10.10
C ASP A 352 3.09 -35.19 10.03
N ARG A 353 2.44 -34.42 9.14
CA ARG A 353 1.00 -34.40 8.86
C ARG A 353 0.71 -34.37 7.35
N SER A 354 -0.53 -34.66 6.96
CA SER A 354 -1.03 -34.36 5.63
C SER A 354 -1.16 -32.85 5.39
N TRP A 355 -0.96 -32.43 4.13
CA TRP A 355 -1.27 -31.06 3.71
C TRP A 355 -2.75 -30.70 3.92
N LEU A 356 -3.66 -31.65 3.65
CA LEU A 356 -5.07 -31.47 4.00
C LEU A 356 -5.26 -31.53 5.52
N VAL A 357 -5.90 -30.50 6.07
CA VAL A 357 -6.27 -30.40 7.49
C VAL A 357 -7.47 -31.30 7.80
N ASN A 358 -7.46 -31.95 8.97
CA ASN A 358 -8.59 -32.75 9.46
C ASN A 358 -9.76 -31.83 9.86
N LEU A 359 -10.72 -31.67 8.95
CA LEU A 359 -11.84 -30.73 9.04
C LEU A 359 -12.81 -30.98 10.21
N TRP A 360 -12.88 -32.23 10.67
CA TRP A 360 -13.94 -32.76 11.55
C TRP A 360 -13.53 -32.94 13.01
N ASP A 361 -12.28 -32.59 13.35
CA ASP A 361 -11.66 -32.80 14.66
C ASP A 361 -11.83 -31.57 15.59
N ILE A 362 -13.03 -30.96 15.56
CA ILE A 362 -13.34 -29.71 16.27
C ILE A 362 -14.81 -29.70 16.70
N SER A 363 -15.11 -29.08 17.84
CA SER A 363 -16.49 -28.93 18.32
C SER A 363 -17.25 -27.86 17.54
N VAL A 364 -18.57 -28.04 17.41
CA VAL A 364 -19.44 -27.06 16.73
C VAL A 364 -19.38 -25.68 17.40
N GLY A 365 -19.10 -25.61 18.71
CA GLY A 365 -18.91 -24.34 19.42
C GLY A 365 -17.69 -23.56 18.92
N GLU A 366 -16.56 -24.23 18.69
CA GLU A 366 -15.33 -23.63 18.16
C GLU A 366 -15.50 -23.17 16.69
N VAL A 367 -16.30 -23.88 15.89
CA VAL A 367 -16.65 -23.45 14.52
C VAL A 367 -17.34 -22.09 14.50
N PHE A 368 -18.22 -21.80 15.46
CA PHE A 368 -18.85 -20.49 15.61
C PHE A 368 -17.91 -19.48 16.29
N LEU A 369 -17.05 -19.92 17.21
CA LEU A 369 -16.02 -19.07 17.82
C LEU A 369 -15.00 -18.53 16.80
N ALA A 370 -14.79 -19.21 15.69
CA ALA A 370 -13.94 -18.75 14.58
C ALA A 370 -14.50 -17.51 13.83
N ILE A 371 -15.79 -17.17 13.97
CA ILE A 371 -16.43 -16.08 13.20
C ILE A 371 -15.84 -14.69 13.51
N PRO A 372 -15.70 -14.25 14.78
CA PRO A 372 -15.03 -12.98 15.10
C PRO A 372 -13.61 -12.88 14.55
N PHE A 373 -12.83 -13.97 14.63
CA PHE A 373 -11.48 -14.04 14.08
C PHE A 373 -11.47 -13.89 12.55
N ALA A 374 -12.41 -14.53 11.86
CA ALA A 374 -12.59 -14.41 10.43
C ALA A 374 -13.03 -13.00 9.99
N ILE A 375 -13.85 -12.31 10.78
CA ILE A 375 -14.22 -10.90 10.53
C ILE A 375 -12.98 -9.99 10.65
N LEU A 376 -12.17 -10.17 11.71
CA LEU A 376 -10.93 -9.40 11.90
C LEU A 376 -9.92 -9.66 10.77
N LEU A 377 -9.73 -10.92 10.37
CA LEU A 377 -8.92 -11.29 9.22
C LEU A 377 -9.45 -10.69 7.91
N THR A 378 -10.77 -10.68 7.72
CA THR A 378 -11.40 -10.08 6.53
C THR A 378 -11.20 -8.57 6.47
N ILE A 379 -11.31 -7.86 7.60
CA ILE A 379 -11.05 -6.42 7.67
C ILE A 379 -9.57 -6.13 7.36
N LEU A 380 -8.65 -6.91 7.93
CA LEU A 380 -7.22 -6.80 7.65
C LEU A 380 -6.92 -7.01 6.16
N PHE A 381 -7.43 -8.08 5.56
CA PHE A 381 -7.15 -8.43 4.17
C PHE A 381 -7.81 -7.48 3.18
N TYR A 382 -9.01 -7.00 3.49
CA TYR A 382 -9.66 -5.92 2.75
C TYR A 382 -8.84 -4.62 2.78
N PHE A 383 -8.21 -4.28 3.90
CA PHE A 383 -7.36 -3.09 3.98
C PHE A 383 -6.02 -3.31 3.27
N ASP A 384 -5.24 -4.30 3.69
CA ASP A 384 -3.87 -4.56 3.21
C ASP A 384 -3.81 -4.75 1.69
N HIS A 385 -4.70 -5.58 1.15
CA HIS A 385 -4.71 -5.85 -0.29
C HIS A 385 -5.04 -4.60 -1.11
N ASN A 386 -6.05 -3.84 -0.68
CA ASN A 386 -6.47 -2.65 -1.41
C ASN A 386 -5.48 -1.49 -1.24
N VAL A 387 -4.85 -1.33 -0.08
CA VAL A 387 -3.77 -0.35 0.12
C VAL A 387 -2.53 -0.72 -0.70
N SER A 388 -2.13 -1.99 -0.71
CA SER A 388 -1.04 -2.48 -1.57
C SER A 388 -1.33 -2.21 -3.05
N SER A 389 -2.55 -2.50 -3.51
CA SER A 389 -3.00 -2.22 -4.89
C SER A 389 -3.02 -0.72 -5.22
N LEU A 390 -3.58 0.13 -4.34
CA LEU A 390 -3.59 1.58 -4.52
C LEU A 390 -2.18 2.19 -4.57
N ILE A 391 -1.25 1.69 -3.75
CA ILE A 391 0.15 2.16 -3.72
C ILE A 391 0.90 1.69 -4.98
N ALA A 392 0.70 0.44 -5.42
CA ALA A 392 1.24 -0.05 -6.70
C ALA A 392 0.70 0.70 -7.93
N GLN A 393 -0.44 1.39 -7.76
CA GLN A 393 -1.14 2.22 -8.75
C GLN A 393 -1.09 3.71 -8.40
N GLY A 394 -0.06 4.12 -7.65
CA GLY A 394 0.17 5.49 -7.22
C GLY A 394 0.22 6.49 -8.37
N THR A 395 -0.14 7.74 -8.11
CA THR A 395 -0.19 8.84 -9.10
C THR A 395 1.14 9.11 -9.81
N GLU A 396 2.25 8.61 -9.26
CA GLU A 396 3.61 8.71 -9.80
C GLU A 396 3.91 7.69 -10.92
N PHE A 397 3.08 6.66 -11.06
CA PHE A 397 3.24 5.60 -12.06
C PHE A 397 2.27 5.82 -13.24
N PRO A 398 2.77 6.09 -14.47
CA PRO A 398 1.94 6.25 -15.66
C PRO A 398 1.45 4.89 -16.18
N LEU A 399 0.45 4.32 -15.49
CA LEU A 399 -0.27 3.12 -15.88
C LEU A 399 -1.23 3.39 -17.05
N ARG A 400 -1.49 2.36 -17.86
CA ARG A 400 -2.31 2.44 -19.08
C ARG A 400 -3.52 1.50 -19.07
N LYS A 401 -3.48 0.40 -18.30
CA LYS A 401 -4.58 -0.58 -18.25
C LYS A 401 -5.46 -0.33 -17.00
N PRO A 402 -6.78 -0.60 -17.08
CA PRO A 402 -7.69 -0.36 -15.98
C PRO A 402 -7.46 -1.32 -14.80
N ALA A 403 -7.70 -0.81 -13.59
CA ALA A 403 -7.72 -1.57 -12.33
C ALA A 403 -9.05 -2.32 -12.12
N GLY A 404 -9.06 -3.32 -11.22
CA GLY A 404 -10.25 -4.12 -10.90
C GLY A 404 -10.27 -4.68 -9.48
N PHE A 405 -10.52 -3.82 -8.50
CA PHE A 405 -10.46 -4.15 -7.07
C PHE A 405 -11.48 -5.20 -6.61
N HIS A 406 -12.69 -5.25 -7.21
CA HIS A 406 -13.75 -6.17 -6.77
C HIS A 406 -13.41 -7.63 -7.07
N TRP A 407 -12.79 -7.86 -8.23
CA TRP A 407 -12.38 -9.19 -8.65
C TRP A 407 -11.19 -9.68 -7.82
N ASP A 408 -10.23 -8.80 -7.52
CA ASP A 408 -9.05 -9.17 -6.73
C ASP A 408 -9.42 -9.52 -5.28
N ILE A 409 -10.39 -8.83 -4.67
CA ILE A 409 -10.93 -9.20 -3.34
C ILE A 409 -11.67 -10.55 -3.35
N PHE A 410 -12.40 -10.86 -4.42
CA PHE A 410 -13.01 -12.19 -4.59
C PHE A 410 -11.95 -13.29 -4.70
N LEU A 411 -10.88 -13.03 -5.45
CA LEU A 411 -9.75 -13.94 -5.65
C LEU A 411 -8.92 -14.13 -4.36
N LEU A 412 -8.74 -13.07 -3.56
CA LEU A 412 -8.12 -13.12 -2.24
C LEU A 412 -8.90 -14.02 -1.29
N GLY A 413 -10.23 -13.91 -1.27
CA GLY A 413 -11.11 -14.78 -0.49
C GLY A 413 -10.96 -16.25 -0.87
N LEU A 414 -10.94 -16.55 -2.17
CA LEU A 414 -10.71 -17.92 -2.67
C LEU A 414 -9.33 -18.45 -2.24
N THR A 415 -8.28 -17.65 -2.41
CA THR A 415 -6.90 -18.01 -2.02
C THR A 415 -6.78 -18.26 -0.52
N THR A 416 -7.46 -17.44 0.30
CA THR A 416 -7.51 -17.57 1.77
C THR A 416 -8.19 -18.88 2.20
N GLY A 417 -9.31 -19.25 1.57
CA GLY A 417 -9.96 -20.54 1.85
C GLY A 417 -9.13 -21.76 1.43
N ILE A 418 -8.44 -21.70 0.28
CA ILE A 418 -7.52 -22.76 -0.16
C ILE A 418 -6.31 -22.87 0.79
N ALA A 419 -5.74 -21.75 1.21
CA ALA A 419 -4.66 -21.71 2.21
C ALA A 419 -5.10 -22.33 3.55
N GLY A 420 -6.33 -22.04 4.00
CA GLY A 420 -6.93 -22.69 5.17
C GLY A 420 -7.05 -24.20 5.02
N LEU A 421 -7.52 -24.69 3.85
CA LEU A 421 -7.68 -26.12 3.56
C LEU A 421 -6.34 -26.88 3.55
N LEU A 422 -5.29 -26.24 3.04
CA LEU A 422 -3.92 -26.73 3.05
C LEU A 422 -3.21 -26.53 4.40
N GLY A 423 -3.86 -25.87 5.37
CA GLY A 423 -3.26 -25.53 6.65
C GLY A 423 -1.93 -24.80 6.51
N ILE A 424 -1.88 -23.81 5.61
CA ILE A 424 -0.77 -22.85 5.42
C ILE A 424 -1.20 -21.45 5.84
N PRO A 425 -0.26 -20.54 6.16
CA PRO A 425 -0.55 -19.13 6.40
C PRO A 425 -1.32 -18.51 5.24
N PHE A 426 -2.23 -17.59 5.56
CA PHE A 426 -3.01 -16.88 4.55
C PHE A 426 -2.14 -15.83 3.84
N PRO A 427 -1.98 -15.88 2.51
CA PRO A 427 -1.16 -14.91 1.79
C PRO A 427 -1.98 -13.65 1.42
N ASN A 428 -1.43 -12.47 1.64
CA ASN A 428 -2.07 -11.17 1.38
C ASN A 428 -1.16 -10.19 0.62
N GLY A 429 -1.73 -9.05 0.19
CA GLY A 429 -1.02 -8.04 -0.59
C GLY A 429 0.15 -7.42 0.18
N LEU A 430 1.34 -7.47 -0.41
CA LEU A 430 2.58 -6.97 0.20
C LEU A 430 2.72 -5.46 -0.02
N ILE A 431 2.89 -4.68 1.06
CA ILE A 431 2.83 -3.21 0.97
C ILE A 431 4.11 -2.59 0.38
N PRO A 432 5.33 -2.80 0.90
CA PRO A 432 6.52 -2.20 0.30
C PRO A 432 6.97 -2.91 -0.99
N GLN A 433 6.71 -4.21 -1.14
CA GLN A 433 7.09 -4.97 -2.35
C GLN A 433 6.31 -4.55 -3.60
N ALA A 434 5.04 -4.16 -3.48
CA ALA A 434 4.21 -3.80 -4.63
C ALA A 434 4.66 -2.53 -5.39
N PRO A 435 4.98 -1.37 -4.74
CA PRO A 435 5.55 -0.22 -5.44
C PRO A 435 6.96 -0.51 -5.97
N PHE A 436 7.79 -1.26 -5.25
CA PHE A 436 9.11 -1.68 -5.76
C PHE A 436 9.00 -2.53 -7.03
N HIS A 437 7.99 -3.39 -7.13
CA HIS A 437 7.70 -4.16 -8.34
C HIS A 437 7.29 -3.24 -9.51
N THR A 438 6.36 -2.30 -9.28
CA THR A 438 5.97 -1.29 -10.30
C THR A 438 7.18 -0.46 -10.73
N GLN A 439 8.02 -0.02 -9.78
CA GLN A 439 9.22 0.79 -10.03
C GLN A 439 10.29 0.02 -10.84
N ALA A 440 10.51 -1.27 -10.56
CA ALA A 440 11.44 -2.10 -11.35
C ALA A 440 11.01 -2.21 -12.82
N LEU A 441 9.69 -2.20 -13.08
CA LEU A 441 9.07 -2.24 -14.41
C LEU A 441 8.91 -0.85 -15.08
N CYS A 442 9.29 0.24 -14.40
CA CYS A 442 9.19 1.60 -14.96
C CYS A 442 10.27 1.89 -16.00
N VAL A 443 9.86 2.20 -17.23
CA VAL A 443 10.75 2.70 -18.29
C VAL A 443 11.04 4.19 -18.05
N THR A 444 12.23 4.48 -17.52
CA THR A 444 12.70 5.85 -17.32
C THR A 444 13.37 6.41 -18.58
N ARG A 445 12.81 7.50 -19.11
CA ARG A 445 13.40 8.28 -20.20
C ARG A 445 14.13 9.48 -19.63
N GLN A 446 15.31 9.75 -20.18
CA GLN A 446 16.09 10.93 -19.84
C GLN A 446 15.58 12.11 -20.67
N VAL A 447 15.09 13.15 -19.99
CA VAL A 447 14.78 14.44 -20.62
C VAL A 447 15.82 15.45 -20.14
N SER A 448 16.47 16.12 -21.09
CA SER A 448 17.27 17.31 -20.81
C SER A 448 16.33 18.48 -20.55
N ASP A 449 16.46 19.11 -19.39
CA ASP A 449 15.79 20.37 -19.07
C ASP A 449 16.53 21.48 -19.85
N ASP A 450 15.86 22.15 -20.79
CA ASP A 450 16.44 23.28 -21.56
C ASP A 450 16.47 24.59 -20.74
N ASP A 451 16.01 24.56 -19.48
CA ASP A 451 16.14 25.66 -18.53
C ASP A 451 17.62 25.91 -18.15
N GLU A 452 18.19 27.02 -18.64
CA GLU A 452 19.59 27.41 -18.41
C GLU A 452 20.02 27.47 -16.93
N THR A 453 19.06 27.57 -16.00
CA THR A 453 19.31 27.61 -14.56
C THR A 453 19.60 26.26 -13.91
N LYS A 454 19.44 25.13 -14.62
CA LYS A 454 19.74 23.77 -14.14
C LYS A 454 20.72 22.97 -15.02
N LYS A 455 21.80 23.61 -15.48
CA LYS A 455 22.91 22.89 -16.15
C LYS A 455 23.42 21.71 -15.30
N GLY A 456 23.14 20.48 -15.74
CA GLY A 456 23.87 19.28 -15.33
C GLY A 456 23.10 18.17 -14.57
N ARG A 457 21.80 18.29 -14.30
CA ARG A 457 21.01 17.17 -13.73
C ARG A 457 19.92 16.70 -14.69
N PRO A 458 20.12 15.57 -15.41
CA PRO A 458 19.04 14.98 -16.20
C PRO A 458 17.89 14.55 -15.28
N ILE A 459 16.69 15.06 -15.54
CA ILE A 459 15.50 14.63 -14.83
C ILE A 459 15.06 13.30 -15.47
N LEU A 460 15.01 12.25 -14.65
CA LEU A 460 14.48 10.95 -15.07
C LEU A 460 12.95 11.04 -15.00
N ILE A 461 12.31 11.10 -16.17
CA ILE A 461 10.85 11.05 -16.26
C ILE A 461 10.46 9.60 -16.59
N THR A 462 9.56 9.02 -15.80
CA THR A 462 8.96 7.72 -16.11
C THR A 462 8.04 7.89 -17.32
N ASP A 463 8.35 7.20 -18.41
CA ASP A 463 7.63 7.30 -19.68
C ASP A 463 6.41 6.35 -19.70
N HIS A 464 6.60 5.11 -19.26
CA HIS A 464 5.53 4.13 -19.07
C HIS A 464 5.99 2.98 -18.15
N VAL A 465 5.02 2.22 -17.62
CA VAL A 465 5.25 0.97 -16.89
C VAL A 465 4.98 -0.22 -17.81
N VAL A 466 5.83 -1.25 -17.76
CA VAL A 466 5.58 -2.53 -18.44
C VAL A 466 4.62 -3.37 -17.59
N GLU A 467 3.32 -3.28 -17.88
CA GLU A 467 2.27 -4.00 -17.17
C GLU A 467 2.14 -5.45 -17.67
N GLN A 468 2.63 -6.44 -16.89
CA GLN A 468 2.69 -7.85 -17.31
C GLN A 468 2.43 -8.84 -16.15
N ARG A 469 2.27 -10.13 -16.50
CA ARG A 469 1.98 -11.23 -15.54
C ARG A 469 3.16 -12.15 -15.22
N VAL A 470 4.17 -12.18 -16.11
CA VAL A 470 5.25 -13.16 -16.08
C VAL A 470 6.16 -12.99 -14.87
N SER A 471 6.51 -11.77 -14.45
CA SER A 471 7.42 -11.58 -13.31
C SER A 471 6.86 -12.17 -12.01
N ASN A 472 5.59 -11.95 -11.70
CA ASN A 472 4.93 -12.46 -10.50
C ASN A 472 4.80 -13.99 -10.57
N LEU A 473 4.45 -14.54 -11.74
CA LEU A 473 4.42 -16.00 -11.95
C LEU A 473 5.82 -16.63 -11.80
N THR A 474 6.82 -16.11 -12.50
CA THR A 474 8.19 -16.64 -12.49
C THR A 474 8.83 -16.47 -11.11
N GLN A 475 8.58 -15.36 -10.41
CA GLN A 475 8.97 -15.18 -9.01
C GLN A 475 8.35 -16.27 -8.13
N GLY A 476 7.04 -16.54 -8.26
CA GLY A 476 6.37 -17.65 -7.57
C GLY A 476 6.96 -19.02 -7.91
N LEU A 477 7.26 -19.30 -9.18
CA LEU A 477 7.89 -20.56 -9.61
C LEU A 477 9.34 -20.69 -9.12
N LEU A 478 10.09 -19.60 -9.03
CA LEU A 478 11.43 -19.58 -8.39
C LEU A 478 11.30 -19.84 -6.89
N THR A 479 10.31 -19.26 -6.20
CA THR A 479 9.99 -19.57 -4.80
C THR A 479 9.63 -21.05 -4.63
N LEU A 480 8.86 -21.65 -5.53
CA LEU A 480 8.61 -23.10 -5.53
C LEU A 480 9.89 -23.91 -5.74
N GLY A 481 10.80 -23.44 -6.61
CA GLY A 481 12.14 -23.99 -6.78
C GLY A 481 12.96 -24.00 -5.49
N THR A 482 12.79 -23.00 -4.61
CA THR A 482 13.50 -22.97 -3.31
C THR A 482 13.10 -24.06 -2.33
N MET A 483 11.91 -24.63 -2.49
CA MET A 483 11.44 -25.77 -1.69
C MET A 483 12.13 -27.08 -2.08
N THR A 484 12.91 -27.12 -3.17
CA THR A 484 13.70 -28.30 -3.54
C THR A 484 14.91 -28.48 -2.63
N SER A 485 15.23 -29.73 -2.31
CA SER A 485 16.29 -30.11 -1.36
C SER A 485 17.63 -29.37 -1.50
N PRO A 486 18.24 -29.19 -2.69
CA PRO A 486 19.55 -28.54 -2.79
C PRO A 486 19.53 -27.07 -2.38
N LEU A 487 18.46 -26.33 -2.69
CA LEU A 487 18.35 -24.92 -2.30
C LEU A 487 17.88 -24.78 -0.84
N LEU A 488 17.06 -25.70 -0.36
CA LEU A 488 16.68 -25.78 1.06
C LEU A 488 17.90 -25.98 1.99
N VAL A 489 18.91 -26.74 1.54
CA VAL A 489 20.20 -26.84 2.27
C VAL A 489 20.95 -25.51 2.31
N VAL A 490 20.96 -24.74 1.22
CA VAL A 490 21.56 -23.38 1.20
C VAL A 490 20.78 -22.44 2.12
N LEU A 491 19.45 -22.58 2.18
CA LEU A 491 18.58 -21.81 3.05
C LEU A 491 18.89 -22.05 4.55
N HIS A 492 19.14 -23.31 4.91
CA HIS A 492 19.56 -23.70 6.26
C HIS A 492 20.94 -23.14 6.67
N LEU A 493 21.76 -22.66 5.74
CA LEU A 493 23.04 -22.00 6.09
C LEU A 493 22.85 -20.55 6.55
N ILE A 494 21.71 -19.92 6.28
CA ILE A 494 21.46 -18.52 6.64
C ILE A 494 21.30 -18.38 8.16
N PRO A 495 22.19 -17.63 8.85
CA PRO A 495 22.09 -17.41 10.29
C PRO A 495 20.93 -16.47 10.63
N GLN A 496 20.27 -16.70 11.76
CA GLN A 496 19.14 -15.86 12.22
C GLN A 496 19.55 -14.40 12.44
N CYS A 497 20.81 -14.13 12.80
CA CYS A 497 21.33 -12.77 12.95
C CYS A 497 21.41 -11.98 11.63
N VAL A 498 21.61 -12.66 10.49
CA VAL A 498 21.57 -12.03 9.16
C VAL A 498 20.14 -11.62 8.80
N LEU A 499 19.14 -12.43 9.19
CA LEU A 499 17.71 -12.10 9.04
C LEU A 499 17.29 -10.92 9.95
N ALA A 500 17.87 -10.80 11.15
CA ALA A 500 17.68 -9.63 11.99
C ALA A 500 18.26 -8.35 11.34
N GLY A 501 19.44 -8.45 10.72
CA GLY A 501 20.01 -7.35 9.92
C GLY A 501 19.13 -6.95 8.73
N LEU A 502 18.56 -7.93 8.02
CA LEU A 502 17.56 -7.69 6.97
C LEU A 502 16.33 -6.95 7.50
N PHE A 503 15.77 -7.35 8.64
CA PHE A 503 14.65 -6.64 9.27
C PHE A 503 14.98 -5.17 9.55
N PHE A 504 16.23 -4.85 9.93
CA PHE A 504 16.66 -3.47 10.07
C PHE A 504 16.76 -2.72 8.73
N ILE A 505 17.34 -3.33 7.69
CA ILE A 505 17.39 -2.71 6.34
C ILE A 505 15.98 -2.34 5.87
N MET A 506 15.05 -3.30 5.93
CA MET A 506 13.66 -3.10 5.53
C MET A 506 12.95 -2.05 6.38
N GLY A 507 13.14 -2.09 7.71
CA GLY A 507 12.55 -1.11 8.62
C GLY A 507 13.05 0.30 8.38
N VAL A 508 14.36 0.49 8.17
CA VAL A 508 14.95 1.81 7.89
C VAL A 508 14.52 2.34 6.51
N GLN A 509 14.55 1.51 5.46
CA GLN A 509 14.11 1.92 4.13
C GLN A 509 12.61 2.28 4.10
N ALA A 510 11.75 1.46 4.72
CA ALA A 510 10.33 1.75 4.84
C ALA A 510 10.07 3.02 5.67
N LEU A 511 10.87 3.29 6.71
CA LEU A 511 10.78 4.52 7.49
C LEU A 511 11.19 5.75 6.67
N GLN A 512 12.28 5.67 5.90
CA GLN A 512 12.77 6.78 5.06
C GLN A 512 11.84 7.12 3.89
N GLY A 513 11.22 6.11 3.27
CA GLY A 513 10.24 6.29 2.20
C GLY A 513 8.88 6.80 2.66
N ASN A 514 8.58 6.78 3.96
CA ASN A 514 7.24 7.10 4.47
C ASN A 514 6.93 8.60 4.47
N GLY A 515 5.70 8.98 4.09
CA GLY A 515 5.24 10.36 4.08
C GLY A 515 5.31 11.06 5.44
N ILE A 516 5.05 10.38 6.56
CA ILE A 516 5.18 10.93 7.92
C ILE A 516 6.64 11.34 8.19
N THR A 517 7.60 10.48 7.86
CA THR A 517 9.03 10.77 8.04
C THR A 517 9.47 11.93 7.16
N GLN A 518 9.02 11.99 5.91
CA GLN A 518 9.32 13.12 5.02
C GLN A 518 8.73 14.44 5.54
N LYS A 519 7.50 14.42 6.08
CA LYS A 519 6.89 15.59 6.75
C LYS A 519 7.67 15.98 8.02
N LEU A 520 8.11 15.02 8.84
CA LEU A 520 8.93 15.27 10.03
C LEU A 520 10.31 15.86 9.68
N VAL A 521 10.99 15.31 8.68
CA VAL A 521 12.28 15.82 8.18
C VAL A 521 12.10 17.24 7.62
N TYR A 522 11.02 17.51 6.87
CA TYR A 522 10.68 18.85 6.39
C TYR A 522 10.43 19.85 7.54
N LEU A 523 9.79 19.41 8.63
CA LEU A 523 9.56 20.24 9.82
C LEU A 523 10.84 20.50 10.62
N ALA A 524 11.78 19.56 10.63
CA ALA A 524 13.09 19.68 11.27
C ALA A 524 14.12 20.45 10.41
N GLN A 525 13.94 20.49 9.09
CA GLN A 525 14.86 21.16 8.17
C GLN A 525 14.68 22.70 8.22
N ASP A 526 15.80 23.42 8.26
CA ASP A 526 15.77 24.88 8.17
C ASP A 526 15.19 25.37 6.83
N HIS A 527 14.41 26.45 6.91
CA HIS A 527 13.67 27.06 5.80
C HIS A 527 14.58 27.49 4.63
N THR A 528 15.84 27.78 4.92
CA THR A 528 16.88 28.17 3.95
C THR A 528 17.29 27.01 3.03
N PHE A 529 17.29 25.77 3.54
CA PHE A 529 17.73 24.58 2.79
C PHE A 529 16.57 23.82 2.11
N THR A 530 15.32 24.21 2.36
CA THR A 530 14.15 23.61 1.72
C THR A 530 14.02 24.05 0.25
N PRO A 531 14.16 23.14 -0.74
CA PRO A 531 14.05 23.50 -2.16
C PRO A 531 12.68 24.09 -2.50
N GLY A 532 12.66 25.12 -3.34
CA GLY A 532 11.44 25.87 -3.68
C GLY A 532 10.38 25.08 -4.46
N SER A 533 10.74 23.89 -4.96
CA SER A 533 9.84 22.96 -5.65
C SER A 533 8.97 22.11 -4.71
N ASN A 534 9.25 22.07 -3.41
CA ASN A 534 8.49 21.22 -2.49
C ASN A 534 7.05 21.75 -2.31
N PRO A 535 6.00 20.93 -2.56
CA PRO A 535 4.60 21.38 -2.48
C PRO A 535 4.22 21.86 -1.07
N LEU A 536 4.84 21.30 -0.03
CA LEU A 536 4.67 21.71 1.37
C LEU A 536 5.06 23.18 1.63
N LYS A 537 5.86 23.82 0.77
CA LYS A 537 6.23 25.24 0.86
C LYS A 537 5.10 26.18 0.39
N ARG A 538 4.06 25.64 -0.25
CA ARG A 538 2.83 26.38 -0.63
C ARG A 538 1.86 26.58 0.53
N LEU A 539 2.00 25.83 1.63
CA LEU A 539 1.19 26.04 2.82
C LEU A 539 1.73 27.22 3.64
N GLU A 540 0.97 28.30 3.72
CA GLU A 540 1.29 29.48 4.54
C GLU A 540 1.35 29.13 6.05
N ARG A 541 0.59 28.12 6.49
CA ARG A 541 0.40 27.78 7.90
C ARG A 541 1.23 26.57 8.33
N ARG A 542 2.50 26.78 8.71
CA ARG A 542 3.36 25.71 9.29
C ARG A 542 2.75 24.98 10.50
N SER A 543 1.88 25.64 11.29
CA SER A 543 1.17 24.98 12.40
C SER A 543 0.16 23.91 11.95
N ALA A 544 -0.35 24.01 10.71
CA ALA A 544 -1.24 22.99 10.15
C ALA A 544 -0.47 21.69 9.88
N ILE A 545 0.74 21.79 9.33
CA ILE A 545 1.62 20.63 9.10
C ILE A 545 1.96 19.94 10.43
N TRP A 546 2.32 20.72 11.46
CA TRP A 546 2.54 20.18 12.82
C TRP A 546 1.31 19.47 13.39
N ALA A 547 0.12 20.07 13.29
CA ALA A 547 -1.12 19.48 13.80
C ALA A 547 -1.49 18.18 13.06
N PHE A 548 -1.30 18.14 11.74
CA PHE A 548 -1.54 16.98 10.88
C PHE A 548 -0.59 15.83 11.23
N VAL A 549 0.73 16.08 11.27
CA VAL A 549 1.73 15.08 11.65
C VAL A 549 1.54 14.59 13.10
N THR A 550 1.12 15.47 14.02
CA THR A 550 0.79 15.06 15.39
C THR A 550 -0.40 14.09 15.41
N LEU A 551 -1.43 14.32 14.58
CA LEU A 551 -2.56 13.39 14.45
C LEU A 551 -2.12 12.05 13.83
N GLU A 552 -1.26 12.07 12.81
CA GLU A 552 -0.67 10.86 12.21
C GLU A 552 0.09 10.04 13.26
N LEU A 553 0.94 10.69 14.07
CA LEU A 553 1.70 10.05 15.15
C LEU A 553 0.81 9.52 16.28
N VAL A 554 -0.31 10.18 16.60
CA VAL A 554 -1.30 9.68 17.56
C VAL A 554 -2.03 8.44 17.01
N GLY A 555 -2.41 8.44 15.74
CA GLY A 555 -3.01 7.27 15.07
C GLY A 555 -2.07 6.07 15.00
N PHE A 556 -0.80 6.32 14.65
CA PHE A 556 0.28 5.32 14.74
C PHE A 556 0.44 4.81 16.19
N GLY A 557 0.58 5.71 17.16
CA GLY A 557 0.81 5.37 18.56
C GLY A 557 -0.31 4.52 19.17
N ALA A 558 -1.57 4.83 18.86
CA ALA A 558 -2.73 4.03 19.28
C ALA A 558 -2.72 2.62 18.66
N THR A 559 -2.38 2.51 17.38
CA THR A 559 -2.27 1.23 16.67
C THR A 559 -1.12 0.39 17.25
N PHE A 560 0.06 0.99 17.39
CA PHE A 560 1.26 0.33 17.91
C PHE A 560 1.09 -0.11 19.38
N ALA A 561 0.55 0.76 20.25
CA ALA A 561 0.28 0.43 21.65
C ALA A 561 -0.67 -0.79 21.78
N THR A 562 -1.73 -0.83 20.97
CA THR A 562 -2.67 -1.97 20.95
C THR A 562 -1.96 -3.28 20.60
N THR A 563 -1.03 -3.26 19.64
CA THR A 563 -0.30 -4.45 19.18
C THR A 563 0.70 -5.02 20.17
N GLN A 564 1.06 -4.29 21.24
CA GLN A 564 1.86 -4.82 22.35
C GLN A 564 1.02 -5.50 23.45
N THR A 565 -0.31 -5.55 23.30
CA THR A 565 -1.24 -6.12 24.29
C THR A 565 -1.95 -7.36 23.75
N ILE A 566 -2.67 -8.09 24.61
CA ILE A 566 -3.55 -9.21 24.19
C ILE A 566 -4.62 -8.73 23.18
N ALA A 567 -4.99 -7.45 23.20
CA ALA A 567 -5.90 -6.85 22.22
C ALA A 567 -5.27 -6.63 20.83
N ALA A 568 -4.02 -7.09 20.59
CA ALA A 568 -3.33 -6.98 19.31
C ALA A 568 -4.20 -7.40 18.12
N ILE A 569 -5.01 -8.46 18.26
CA ILE A 569 -5.89 -8.94 17.20
C ILE A 569 -6.90 -7.89 16.68
N GLY A 570 -7.19 -6.85 17.46
CA GLY A 570 -8.06 -5.73 17.10
C GLY A 570 -7.40 -4.60 16.29
N PHE A 571 -6.08 -4.64 16.05
CA PHE A 571 -5.38 -3.56 15.31
C PHE A 571 -5.99 -3.21 13.94
N PRO A 572 -6.55 -4.14 13.13
CA PRO A 572 -7.13 -3.79 11.83
C PRO A 572 -8.36 -2.88 11.96
N VAL A 573 -9.12 -3.02 13.06
CA VAL A 573 -10.31 -2.21 13.34
C VAL A 573 -9.91 -0.77 13.67
N ILE A 574 -8.78 -0.57 14.36
CA ILE A 574 -8.24 0.77 14.66
C ILE A 574 -7.84 1.45 13.35
N ILE A 575 -7.14 0.76 12.45
CA ILE A 575 -6.75 1.30 11.15
C ILE A 575 -7.99 1.64 10.31
N LEU A 576 -9.00 0.77 10.27
CA LEU A 576 -10.28 1.05 9.62
C LEU A 576 -10.97 2.29 10.21
N PHE A 577 -10.86 2.51 11.52
CA PHE A 577 -11.40 3.68 12.22
C PHE A 577 -10.65 5.00 11.92
N LEU A 578 -9.37 4.94 11.50
CA LEU A 578 -8.65 6.13 11.04
C LEU A 578 -9.26 6.73 9.75
N ILE A 579 -9.92 5.92 8.91
CA ILE A 579 -10.56 6.36 7.65
C ILE A 579 -11.74 7.33 7.91
N PRO A 580 -12.77 7.02 8.74
CA PRO A 580 -13.82 7.98 9.05
C PRO A 580 -13.30 9.15 9.90
N VAL A 581 -12.28 8.96 10.76
CA VAL A 581 -11.63 10.08 11.46
C VAL A 581 -11.03 11.07 10.45
N ARG A 582 -10.32 10.58 9.43
CA ARG A 582 -9.86 11.38 8.29
C ARG A 582 -11.04 12.09 7.61
N SER A 583 -12.06 11.35 7.21
CA SER A 583 -13.16 11.87 6.37
C SER A 583 -14.10 12.85 7.07
N PHE A 584 -14.28 12.78 8.39
CA PHE A 584 -15.19 13.64 9.15
C PHE A 584 -14.50 14.67 10.05
N LEU A 585 -13.32 14.35 10.61
CA LEU A 585 -12.64 15.20 11.60
C LEU A 585 -11.68 16.21 10.95
N LEU A 586 -10.88 15.79 9.95
CA LEU A 586 -9.94 16.70 9.27
C LEU A 586 -10.61 17.87 8.53
N PRO A 587 -11.69 17.71 7.73
CA PRO A 587 -12.31 18.84 7.05
C PRO A 587 -12.99 19.84 7.99
N LEU A 588 -13.11 19.52 9.29
CA LEU A 588 -13.57 20.46 10.31
C LEU A 588 -12.45 21.40 10.82
N TRP A 589 -11.17 21.00 10.68
CA TRP A 589 -10.02 21.70 11.25
C TRP A 589 -9.06 22.32 10.23
N PHE A 590 -9.04 21.81 8.99
CA PHE A 590 -8.13 22.23 7.92
C PHE A 590 -8.87 22.85 6.73
N ARG A 591 -8.23 23.78 6.02
CA ARG A 591 -8.80 24.31 4.76
C ARG A 591 -8.71 23.24 3.65
N PRO A 592 -9.65 23.21 2.68
CA PRO A 592 -9.61 22.24 1.58
C PRO A 592 -8.31 22.24 0.79
N GLU A 593 -7.70 23.42 0.55
CA GLU A 593 -6.42 23.57 -0.16
C GLU A 593 -5.22 23.04 0.64
N GLU A 594 -5.22 23.25 1.96
CA GLU A 594 -4.21 22.70 2.88
C GLU A 594 -4.32 21.16 2.90
N LEU A 595 -5.54 20.63 3.02
CA LEU A 595 -5.79 19.20 3.06
C LEU A 595 -5.48 18.51 1.73
N ALA A 596 -5.84 19.11 0.58
CA ALA A 596 -5.52 18.57 -0.74
C ALA A 596 -4.00 18.51 -1.01
N THR A 597 -3.22 19.42 -0.41
CA THR A 597 -1.75 19.44 -0.53
C THR A 597 -1.07 18.45 0.43
N LEU A 598 -1.66 18.23 1.62
CA LEU A 598 -1.13 17.30 2.63
C LEU A 598 -1.56 15.85 2.42
N ASP A 599 -2.71 15.63 1.79
CA ASP A 599 -3.42 14.35 1.74
C ASP A 599 -4.13 14.14 0.39
N ALA A 600 -3.31 14.09 -0.65
CA ALA A 600 -3.72 13.75 -2.01
C ALA A 600 -4.30 12.31 -2.09
N PRO A 601 -5.15 11.99 -3.09
CA PRO A 601 -5.58 10.62 -3.33
C PRO A 601 -4.37 9.68 -3.53
N THR A 602 -4.49 8.44 -3.06
CA THR A 602 -3.40 7.45 -3.08
C THR A 602 -3.09 7.01 -4.52
N ALA A 603 -4.12 6.77 -5.33
CA ALA A 603 -4.01 6.32 -6.71
C ALA A 603 -4.47 7.37 -7.73
N SER A 604 -4.12 7.17 -9.00
CA SER A 604 -4.49 8.08 -10.10
C SER A 604 -6.03 8.21 -10.28
N PRO A 605 -6.54 9.34 -10.81
CA PRO A 605 -7.97 9.47 -11.13
C PRO A 605 -8.48 8.37 -12.08
N PHE A 606 -7.65 7.96 -13.04
CA PHE A 606 -7.92 6.83 -13.96
C PHE A 606 -8.07 5.50 -13.20
N THR A 607 -7.21 5.25 -12.22
CA THR A 607 -7.32 4.09 -11.33
C THR A 607 -8.62 4.12 -10.52
N MET A 608 -8.96 5.28 -9.94
CA MET A 608 -10.12 5.46 -9.07
C MET A 608 -11.46 5.38 -9.81
N GLU A 609 -11.49 5.50 -11.14
CA GLU A 609 -12.69 5.26 -11.99
C GLU A 609 -13.24 3.81 -11.86
N SER A 610 -12.45 2.88 -11.33
CA SER A 610 -12.89 1.51 -11.01
C SER A 610 -13.72 1.40 -9.72
N VAL A 611 -13.56 2.33 -8.77
CA VAL A 611 -14.23 2.34 -7.45
C VAL A 611 -15.20 3.51 -7.26
N GLY A 612 -15.43 4.31 -8.30
CA GLY A 612 -16.41 5.40 -8.31
C GLY A 612 -15.84 6.82 -8.20
N GLY A 613 -14.53 7.01 -8.41
CA GLY A 613 -13.85 8.31 -8.38
C GLY A 613 -13.14 8.61 -7.05
N ALA A 614 -12.33 9.67 -7.02
CA ALA A 614 -11.59 10.06 -5.81
C ALA A 614 -12.41 10.99 -4.91
N TYR A 615 -12.52 10.67 -3.61
CA TYR A 615 -13.23 11.53 -2.66
C TYR A 615 -12.51 12.88 -2.45
N GLY A 616 -13.24 13.97 -2.64
CA GLY A 616 -12.75 15.34 -2.43
C GLY A 616 -12.27 16.06 -3.69
N HIS A 617 -12.22 15.38 -4.84
CA HIS A 617 -12.04 16.06 -6.12
C HIS A 617 -13.39 16.58 -6.62
N PHE A 618 -13.57 17.89 -6.66
CA PHE A 618 -14.61 18.47 -7.52
C PHE A 618 -14.12 18.36 -8.96
N GLU A 619 -14.99 17.90 -9.86
CA GLU A 619 -14.80 18.08 -11.30
C GLU A 619 -14.96 19.57 -11.58
N SER A 620 -13.85 20.24 -11.86
CA SER A 620 -13.88 21.52 -12.55
C SER A 620 -14.21 21.22 -14.01
N ASP A 621 -15.43 21.53 -14.43
CA ASP A 621 -15.89 21.53 -15.83
C ASP A 621 -15.12 22.57 -16.68
N GLU A 622 -13.83 22.32 -16.91
CA GLU A 622 -13.05 22.99 -17.95
C GLU A 622 -12.76 22.01 -19.08
N ASN A 623 -13.55 22.13 -20.14
CA ASN A 623 -13.23 21.53 -21.43
C ASN A 623 -11.78 21.89 -21.82
N PRO A 624 -10.98 20.96 -22.36
CA PRO A 624 -9.70 21.29 -22.98
C PRO A 624 -9.96 21.99 -24.32
N SER A 625 -10.37 23.25 -24.29
CA SER A 625 -10.50 24.09 -25.48
C SER A 625 -9.11 24.40 -26.03
N HIS A 626 -8.87 23.97 -27.27
CA HIS A 626 -7.64 24.24 -28.02
C HIS A 626 -7.22 25.72 -27.94
N THR A 627 -6.07 26.00 -27.32
CA THR A 627 -5.31 27.25 -27.48
C THR A 627 -3.94 26.97 -28.09
N SER A 628 -3.96 26.48 -29.32
CA SER A 628 -2.80 26.55 -30.22
C SER A 628 -2.52 28.00 -30.61
N GLY A 629 -1.32 28.52 -30.35
CA GLY A 629 -0.92 29.78 -30.98
C GLY A 629 0.25 30.57 -30.39
N VAL A 630 1.50 30.12 -30.64
CA VAL A 630 2.62 31.06 -30.83
C VAL A 630 3.46 30.65 -32.06
N ARG A 631 3.14 31.29 -33.19
CA ARG A 631 4.02 31.66 -34.31
C ARG A 631 5.20 30.73 -34.67
N GLY A 632 4.97 29.84 -35.62
CA GLY A 632 5.98 29.49 -36.61
C GLY A 632 5.95 30.47 -37.79
N GLY A 633 7.02 31.21 -38.02
CA GLY A 633 7.30 31.91 -39.29
C GLY A 633 8.56 31.27 -39.90
N GLY A 634 8.48 30.81 -41.15
CA GLY A 634 9.47 29.87 -41.71
C GLY A 634 10.48 30.47 -42.70
N ILE A 635 10.67 29.74 -43.80
CA ILE A 635 11.54 29.97 -44.98
C ILE A 635 12.90 29.24 -44.90
N PHE A 636 13.32 28.74 -46.08
CA PHE A 636 14.48 27.92 -46.45
C PHE A 636 14.35 26.42 -46.12
N GLU A 637 13.87 25.56 -47.03
CA GLU A 637 14.33 25.23 -48.41
C GLU A 637 15.50 24.22 -48.38
N GLY A 638 15.33 23.12 -49.12
CA GLY A 638 16.03 21.88 -48.83
C GLY A 638 17.29 21.63 -49.65
N ASN A 639 17.94 20.48 -49.39
CA ASN A 639 18.78 19.84 -50.39
C ASN A 639 18.83 18.32 -50.19
N ASN A 640 18.62 17.58 -51.28
CA ASN A 640 18.98 16.16 -51.38
C ASN A 640 20.50 16.07 -51.54
N ILE A 641 21.20 15.28 -50.71
CA ILE A 641 22.42 14.59 -51.16
C ILE A 641 22.36 13.12 -50.73
N GLN A 642 22.74 12.28 -51.67
CA GLN A 642 22.64 10.83 -51.74
C GLN A 642 24.07 10.27 -51.71
N SER A 643 24.40 9.29 -50.84
CA SER A 643 25.50 8.34 -51.10
C SER A 643 25.64 7.23 -50.04
N SER A 644 25.50 5.99 -50.54
CA SER A 644 26.40 4.85 -50.33
C SER A 644 26.39 4.02 -49.03
N GLU A 645 26.34 2.71 -49.28
CA GLU A 645 26.67 1.59 -48.41
C GLU A 645 28.19 1.49 -48.17
N GLU A 646 28.59 1.01 -46.99
CA GLU A 646 29.46 -0.18 -46.80
C GLU A 646 29.18 -0.81 -45.42
#